data_AF-A0A552CFR5-F1
#
_entry.id   AF-A0A552CFR5-F1
#
_cell.length_a   1.000
_cell.length_b   1.000
_cell.length_c   1.000
_cell.angle_alpha   90.00
_cell.angle_beta   90.00
_cell.angle_gamma   90.00
#
_symmetry.space_group_name_H-M   'P 1'
#
loop_
_entity.id
_entity.type
_entity.pdbx_description
1 polymer ?
#
loop_
_entity_poly.entity_id
_entity_poly.type
_entity_poly.pdbx_seq_one_letter_code
_entity_poly.pdbx_strand_id
1 'polypeptide(L)'
;MAIPQSSIIALSLMYTKLPPSASDLTYWASPEGQSVSWNQAVQAFSTSSQAKTAYPMLASPTVLSQNEAARRAYVIQAFQNLYGIAEADIPAAELTYWANTYLVSSSQAIFDFPVVLNQYSPTSRQQALTNRAQVSENFAIAMAAAGSSTFTSAQYSAGWAIVNTVTANAASVTAANAQIAEFVAGGGGTGTTFTLLEDGAVLTGSANSKVSPADKFLTASNNTVQALTFLDGSFVQDPSTSDNDVLTAQIVGIVTPNIENIETIQFSGAANAEVLLQNISKAKQVQVVKGDLKIKDANNYAIDLVAGYADDLTLIETALNKDLTVNLNGTTAGASIAANLFDKSKVNLVVKADSVLSNADKTLDTLFLDKAESNFVITGDKNLTIDGKITVFDGTNRLDATDFTGKLTLNLGKGSKVEQIVGGKNDDTFTLTAEPDQIDGIALNGNNGNDTLTVTVKATTTALDKVTNVETIIFKEAPTDTTITTKDTLVASGATLTVDASSFTTKILTFDGTLETNGSFKITGGALADVLKGGEKNDTLTGGGGTDQLTGNGGNDQFVLNKAIATSAVTVKDFKTDANNNDIFALSNAAFAGAPAVGATLTVSAVAGATNSANTILVDNTGNLAGANLSNVRFGYDTTINKLFYDADGNFGAGSILIAESTNALTLAGGLSGGNFTIVA
;
A
#
# COMPACT_ATOMS: atom_id res chain seq x y z
N MET A 1 47.54 3.58 24.64
CA MET A 1 46.57 3.44 25.73
C MET A 1 45.71 2.25 25.35
N ALA A 2 45.65 1.20 26.17
CA ALA A 2 44.93 -0.02 25.79
C ALA A 2 43.47 0.31 25.44
N ILE A 3 42.96 -0.14 24.29
CA ILE A 3 41.53 -0.02 23.96
C ILE A 3 40.78 -0.98 24.90
N PRO A 4 39.89 -0.49 25.78
CA PRO A 4 39.14 -1.36 26.67
C PRO A 4 38.29 -2.37 25.90
N GLN A 5 38.09 -3.56 26.49
CA GLN A 5 37.23 -4.60 25.90
C GLN A 5 35.79 -4.09 25.65
N SER A 6 35.30 -3.20 26.51
CA SER A 6 34.00 -2.52 26.32
C SER A 6 33.94 -1.72 25.03
N SER A 7 35.02 -1.03 24.64
CA SER A 7 35.08 -0.26 23.40
C SER A 7 35.09 -1.16 22.16
N ILE A 8 35.75 -2.33 22.24
CA ILE A 8 35.73 -3.34 21.15
C ILE A 8 34.31 -3.91 20.97
N ILE A 9 33.64 -4.20 22.09
CA ILE A 9 32.26 -4.69 22.10
C ILE A 9 31.31 -3.63 21.55
N ALA A 10 31.47 -2.37 21.95
CA ALA A 10 30.69 -1.24 21.45
C ALA A 10 30.85 -1.04 19.93
N LEU A 11 32.10 -1.12 19.43
CA LEU A 11 32.38 -1.06 17.99
C LEU A 11 31.73 -2.23 17.23
N SER A 12 31.78 -3.43 17.79
CA SER A 12 31.16 -4.62 17.17
C SER A 12 29.64 -4.53 17.13
N LEU A 13 29.03 -4.02 18.21
CA LEU A 13 27.60 -3.75 18.31
C LEU A 13 27.16 -2.74 17.23
N MET A 14 27.87 -1.63 17.10
CA MET A 14 27.52 -0.55 16.17
C MET A 14 27.76 -0.93 14.71
N TYR A 15 28.82 -1.70 14.41
CA TYR A 15 29.27 -1.91 13.03
C TYR A 15 28.83 -3.26 12.45
N THR A 16 28.91 -4.36 13.22
CA THR A 16 28.65 -5.71 12.68
C THR A 16 27.35 -6.34 13.15
N LYS A 17 26.77 -5.85 14.25
CA LYS A 17 25.67 -6.52 14.97
C LYS A 17 26.02 -7.93 15.46
N LEU A 18 27.31 -8.29 15.44
CA LEU A 18 27.81 -9.62 15.77
C LEU A 18 28.82 -9.54 16.93
N PRO A 19 28.95 -10.63 17.71
CA PRO A 19 30.00 -10.72 18.72
C PRO A 19 31.39 -10.67 18.06
N PRO A 20 32.35 -9.90 18.61
CA PRO A 20 33.73 -9.89 18.11
C PRO A 20 34.31 -11.30 18.12
N SER A 21 35.12 -11.64 17.11
CA SER A 21 35.76 -12.97 17.08
C SER A 21 36.80 -13.10 18.18
N ALA A 22 37.13 -14.35 18.54
CA ALA A 22 38.27 -14.63 19.39
C ALA A 22 39.58 -14.05 18.82
N SER A 23 39.73 -14.04 17.49
CA SER A 23 40.86 -13.38 16.80
C SER A 23 40.84 -11.86 16.94
N ASP A 24 39.66 -11.21 16.88
CA ASP A 24 39.55 -9.76 17.08
C ASP A 24 39.93 -9.40 18.51
N LEU A 25 39.37 -10.10 19.50
CA LEU A 25 39.70 -9.88 20.91
C LEU A 25 41.20 -10.07 21.18
N THR A 26 41.83 -11.04 20.51
CA THR A 26 43.29 -11.29 20.62
C THR A 26 44.11 -10.19 19.97
N TYR A 27 43.73 -9.74 18.76
CA TYR A 27 44.41 -8.68 18.02
C TYR A 27 44.35 -7.35 18.77
N TRP A 28 43.18 -6.94 19.24
CA TRP A 28 43.01 -5.69 19.96
C TRP A 28 43.68 -5.66 21.34
N ALA A 29 43.88 -6.84 21.94
CA ALA A 29 44.68 -6.99 23.16
C ALA A 29 46.20 -6.94 22.91
N SER A 30 46.66 -7.11 21.66
CA SER A 30 48.10 -7.16 21.32
C SER A 30 48.75 -5.77 21.35
N PRO A 31 50.08 -5.66 21.53
CA PRO A 31 50.80 -4.39 21.42
C PRO A 31 50.56 -3.67 20.07
N GLU A 32 50.34 -4.43 19.00
CA GLU A 32 50.06 -3.89 17.67
C GLU A 32 48.67 -3.24 17.63
N GLY A 33 47.63 -3.92 18.11
CA GLY A 33 46.27 -3.38 18.21
C GLY A 33 46.14 -2.19 19.17
N GLN A 34 47.05 -2.06 20.13
CA GLN A 34 47.11 -0.92 21.06
C GLN A 34 47.83 0.33 20.50
N SER A 35 48.43 0.22 19.31
CA SER A 35 49.28 1.27 18.71
C SER A 35 48.69 1.91 17.44
N VAL A 36 47.51 1.48 17.00
CA VAL A 36 46.87 1.95 15.77
C VAL A 36 46.08 3.26 15.97
N SER A 37 46.14 4.14 14.97
CA SER A 37 45.26 5.32 14.87
C SER A 37 43.79 4.92 14.61
N TRP A 38 42.84 5.84 14.78
CA TRP A 38 41.41 5.58 14.49
C TRP A 38 41.16 5.08 13.06
N ASN A 39 41.81 5.68 12.06
CA ASN A 39 41.66 5.25 10.66
C ASN A 39 42.21 3.84 10.43
N GLN A 40 43.36 3.53 11.05
CA GLN A 40 43.94 2.18 11.03
C GLN A 40 43.06 1.20 11.80
N ALA A 41 42.34 1.65 12.83
CA ALA A 41 41.44 0.83 13.59
C ALA A 41 40.20 0.44 12.79
N VAL A 42 39.59 1.39 12.07
CA VAL A 42 38.46 1.13 11.16
C VAL A 42 38.90 0.17 10.04
N GLN A 43 40.09 0.37 9.47
CA GLN A 43 40.66 -0.54 8.47
C GLN A 43 40.86 -1.95 9.04
N ALA A 44 41.48 -2.08 10.22
CA ALA A 44 41.64 -3.37 10.89
C ALA A 44 40.28 -4.06 11.11
N PHE A 45 39.27 -3.31 11.58
CA PHE A 45 37.93 -3.83 11.82
C PHE A 45 37.23 -4.31 10.54
N SER A 46 37.40 -3.60 9.42
CA SER A 46 36.88 -4.00 8.11
C SER A 46 37.46 -5.32 7.58
N THR A 47 38.62 -5.74 8.10
CA THR A 47 39.26 -7.01 7.73
C THR A 47 38.90 -8.18 8.65
N SER A 48 38.16 -7.92 9.74
CA SER A 48 37.71 -8.96 10.68
C SER A 48 36.79 -9.97 10.01
N SER A 49 36.77 -11.20 10.54
CA SER A 49 35.84 -12.24 10.09
C SER A 49 34.38 -11.79 10.22
N GLN A 50 34.06 -11.00 11.24
CA GLN A 50 32.72 -10.56 11.59
C GLN A 50 32.25 -9.48 10.62
N ALA A 51 33.13 -8.54 10.28
CA ALA A 51 32.87 -7.55 9.24
C ALA A 51 32.69 -8.22 7.88
N LYS A 52 33.46 -9.26 7.56
CA LYS A 52 33.29 -10.04 6.32
C LYS A 52 31.96 -10.80 6.27
N THR A 53 31.45 -11.26 7.41
CA THR A 53 30.12 -11.87 7.51
C THR A 53 29.01 -10.83 7.40
N ALA A 54 29.13 -9.71 8.11
CA ALA A 54 28.14 -8.65 8.11
C ALA A 54 28.08 -7.90 6.77
N TYR A 55 29.22 -7.72 6.11
CA TYR A 55 29.38 -7.03 4.84
C TYR A 55 30.03 -7.97 3.82
N PRO A 56 29.24 -8.67 2.99
CA PRO A 56 29.75 -9.63 2.00
C PRO A 56 30.81 -9.04 1.04
N MET A 57 30.73 -7.73 0.77
CA MET A 57 31.71 -7.01 -0.04
C MET A 57 33.12 -6.97 0.57
N LEU A 58 33.26 -7.04 1.90
CA LEU A 58 34.57 -7.11 2.57
C LEU A 58 35.21 -8.50 2.44
N ALA A 59 34.41 -9.55 2.18
CA ALA A 59 34.91 -10.91 1.99
C ALA A 59 35.52 -11.13 0.59
N SER A 60 35.23 -10.27 -0.39
CA SER A 60 35.73 -10.38 -1.77
C SER A 60 35.95 -8.98 -2.41
N PRO A 61 37.01 -8.26 -2.01
CA PRO A 61 37.22 -6.82 -2.29
C PRO A 61 37.74 -6.50 -3.71
N THR A 62 37.63 -7.40 -4.68
CA THR A 62 38.12 -7.16 -6.05
C THR A 62 37.16 -6.29 -6.87
N VAL A 63 37.68 -5.15 -7.38
CA VAL A 63 36.97 -4.01 -8.02
C VAL A 63 36.10 -4.37 -9.23
N LEU A 64 36.20 -5.59 -9.80
CA LEU A 64 35.63 -5.93 -11.11
C LEU A 64 34.61 -7.08 -11.11
N SER A 65 34.28 -7.72 -9.98
CA SER A 65 33.53 -8.99 -9.98
C SER A 65 32.14 -9.00 -9.36
N GLN A 66 31.52 -7.86 -9.01
CA GLN A 66 30.11 -7.88 -8.56
C GLN A 66 29.32 -6.70 -9.14
N ASN A 67 28.09 -7.01 -9.58
CA ASN A 67 27.16 -6.12 -10.27
C ASN A 67 26.85 -4.83 -9.47
N GLU A 68 26.25 -3.85 -10.12
CA GLU A 68 25.84 -2.58 -9.48
C GLU A 68 25.02 -2.82 -8.20
N ALA A 69 24.19 -3.85 -8.17
CA ALA A 69 23.36 -4.20 -7.02
C ALA A 69 24.19 -4.52 -5.76
N ALA A 70 25.32 -5.24 -5.88
CA ALA A 70 26.17 -5.55 -4.74
C ALA A 70 26.85 -4.31 -4.14
N ARG A 71 27.30 -3.38 -4.99
CA ARG A 71 27.89 -2.11 -4.53
C ARG A 71 26.85 -1.22 -3.86
N ARG A 72 25.65 -1.12 -4.45
CA ARG A 72 24.52 -0.41 -3.86
C ARG A 72 24.15 -1.00 -2.50
N ALA A 73 24.05 -2.32 -2.39
CA ALA A 73 23.77 -3.01 -1.13
C ALA A 73 24.81 -2.69 -0.05
N TYR A 74 26.11 -2.67 -0.39
CA TYR A 74 27.16 -2.29 0.56
C TYR A 74 27.04 -0.85 1.05
N VAL A 75 26.75 0.09 0.14
CA VAL A 75 26.51 1.50 0.51
C VAL A 75 25.31 1.61 1.44
N ILE A 76 24.17 1.03 1.06
CA ILE A 76 22.94 1.03 1.87
C ILE A 76 23.20 0.45 3.26
N GLN A 77 23.91 -0.67 3.33
CA GLN A 77 24.22 -1.34 4.59
C GLN A 77 25.15 -0.50 5.48
N ALA A 78 26.09 0.24 4.90
CA ALA A 78 26.91 1.19 5.65
C ALA A 78 26.07 2.35 6.20
N PHE A 79 25.14 2.90 5.41
CA PHE A 79 24.23 3.96 5.86
C PHE A 79 23.32 3.50 6.99
N GLN A 80 22.72 2.32 6.85
CA GLN A 80 21.87 1.72 7.87
C GLN A 80 22.65 1.43 9.16
N ASN A 81 23.83 0.80 9.07
CA ASN A 81 24.55 0.37 10.26
C ASN A 81 25.24 1.54 10.99
N LEU A 82 25.84 2.48 10.25
CA LEU A 82 26.56 3.60 10.87
C LEU A 82 25.61 4.69 11.35
N TYR A 83 24.56 4.99 10.60
CA TYR A 83 23.73 6.18 10.82
C TYR A 83 22.25 5.87 11.06
N GLY A 84 21.80 4.62 10.94
CA GLY A 84 20.38 4.26 11.07
C GLY A 84 19.49 4.76 9.92
N ILE A 85 20.10 5.10 8.77
CA ILE A 85 19.38 5.68 7.62
C ILE A 85 18.91 4.56 6.69
N ALA A 86 17.59 4.48 6.45
CA ALA A 86 17.01 3.50 5.53
C ALA A 86 17.30 3.87 4.07
N GLU A 87 17.21 2.90 3.15
CA GLU A 87 17.51 3.13 1.72
C GLU A 87 16.68 4.27 1.12
N ALA A 88 15.39 4.34 1.46
CA ALA A 88 14.47 5.36 0.99
C ALA A 88 14.89 6.79 1.39
N ASP A 89 15.66 6.92 2.47
CA ASP A 89 16.10 8.20 3.02
C ASP A 89 17.48 8.63 2.51
N ILE A 90 18.16 7.79 1.71
CA ILE A 90 19.43 8.12 1.08
C ILE A 90 19.12 8.82 -0.25
N PRO A 91 19.54 10.09 -0.46
CA PRO A 91 19.35 10.77 -1.74
C PRO A 91 19.89 9.93 -2.91
N ALA A 92 19.08 9.72 -3.96
CA ALA A 92 19.45 8.86 -5.09
C ALA A 92 20.79 9.25 -5.76
N ALA A 93 21.09 10.55 -5.79
CA ALA A 93 22.37 11.07 -6.30
C ALA A 93 23.56 10.69 -5.39
N GLU A 94 23.37 10.70 -4.07
CA GLU A 94 24.39 10.32 -3.09
C GLU A 94 24.68 8.82 -3.17
N LEU A 95 23.62 7.99 -3.22
CA LEU A 95 23.76 6.54 -3.41
C LEU A 95 24.51 6.20 -4.71
N THR A 96 24.18 6.91 -5.79
CA THR A 96 24.84 6.74 -7.10
C THR A 96 26.31 7.15 -7.05
N TYR A 97 26.65 8.28 -6.42
CA TYR A 97 28.03 8.72 -6.28
C TYR A 97 28.87 7.69 -5.52
N TRP A 98 28.40 7.23 -4.35
CA TRP A 98 29.15 6.27 -3.55
C TRP A 98 29.31 4.92 -4.26
N ALA A 99 28.22 4.35 -4.80
CA ALA A 99 28.23 3.02 -5.40
C ALA A 99 28.91 2.96 -6.77
N ASN A 100 28.75 3.99 -7.61
CA ASN A 100 29.15 3.96 -9.01
C ASN A 100 30.33 4.91 -9.34
N THR A 101 30.75 5.76 -8.41
CA THR A 101 31.93 6.64 -8.60
C THR A 101 33.04 6.35 -7.58
N TYR A 102 32.73 6.40 -6.28
CA TYR A 102 33.76 6.25 -5.25
C TYR A 102 34.24 4.80 -5.11
N LEU A 103 33.34 3.83 -4.93
CA LEU A 103 33.72 2.43 -4.70
C LEU A 103 34.42 1.77 -5.90
N VAL A 104 34.24 2.31 -7.11
CA VAL A 104 34.93 1.82 -8.32
C VAL A 104 36.30 2.46 -8.54
N SER A 105 36.68 3.46 -7.74
CA SER A 105 37.93 4.20 -7.91
C SER A 105 39.19 3.38 -7.61
N SER A 106 39.10 2.43 -6.67
CA SER A 106 40.18 1.49 -6.33
C SER A 106 39.64 0.35 -5.44
N SER A 107 40.37 -0.75 -5.31
CA SER A 107 40.06 -1.80 -4.33
C SER A 107 40.16 -1.30 -2.89
N GLN A 108 41.03 -0.31 -2.66
CA GLN A 108 41.20 0.29 -1.34
C GLN A 108 39.99 1.13 -0.94
N ALA A 109 39.24 1.69 -1.90
CA ALA A 109 38.05 2.49 -1.64
C ALA A 109 36.96 1.72 -0.88
N ILE A 110 36.87 0.39 -1.05
CA ILE A 110 35.93 -0.45 -0.31
C ILE A 110 36.23 -0.44 1.19
N PHE A 111 37.50 -0.51 1.57
CA PHE A 111 37.93 -0.51 2.97
C PHE A 111 37.88 0.88 3.60
N ASP A 112 38.20 1.91 2.81
CA ASP A 112 38.23 3.30 3.28
C ASP A 112 36.84 3.94 3.31
N PHE A 113 35.84 3.31 2.68
CA PHE A 113 34.51 3.88 2.49
C PHE A 113 33.85 4.38 3.78
N PRO A 114 33.80 3.64 4.90
CA PRO A 114 33.20 4.14 6.14
C PRO A 114 33.84 5.43 6.66
N VAL A 115 35.17 5.55 6.54
CA VAL A 115 35.95 6.71 6.98
C VAL A 115 35.64 7.90 6.08
N VAL A 116 35.70 7.69 4.77
CA VAL A 116 35.46 8.75 3.78
C VAL A 116 34.00 9.19 3.79
N LEU A 117 33.06 8.25 3.93
CA LEU A 117 31.64 8.55 4.08
C LEU A 117 31.39 9.48 5.27
N ASN A 118 32.00 9.21 6.44
CA ASN A 118 31.86 10.08 7.60
C ASN A 118 32.51 11.46 7.40
N GLN A 119 33.71 11.50 6.80
CA GLN A 119 34.45 12.74 6.54
C GLN A 119 33.66 13.72 5.67
N TYR A 120 32.96 13.21 4.66
CA TYR A 120 32.16 14.02 3.72
C TYR A 120 30.66 14.07 4.08
N SER A 121 30.26 13.52 5.21
CA SER A 121 28.87 13.58 5.68
C SER A 121 28.55 14.93 6.35
N PRO A 122 27.28 15.39 6.31
CA PRO A 122 26.84 16.57 7.05
C PRO A 122 27.12 16.47 8.56
N THR A 123 27.25 17.61 9.24
CA THR A 123 27.51 17.68 10.69
C THR A 123 26.47 16.93 11.52
N SER A 124 25.21 16.90 11.09
CA SER A 124 24.15 16.12 11.75
C SER A 124 24.42 14.61 11.71
N ARG A 125 24.93 14.06 10.61
CA ARG A 125 25.28 12.63 10.50
C ARG A 125 26.53 12.29 11.32
N GLN A 126 27.53 13.18 11.31
CA GLN A 126 28.71 13.03 12.17
C GLN A 126 28.33 13.04 13.66
N GLN A 127 27.39 13.91 14.05
CA GLN A 127 26.86 13.95 15.41
C GLN A 127 26.05 12.70 15.75
N ALA A 128 25.22 12.21 14.83
CA ALA A 128 24.48 10.96 15.03
C ALA A 128 25.42 9.76 15.25
N LEU A 129 26.50 9.66 14.46
CA LEU A 129 27.52 8.62 14.64
C LEU A 129 28.21 8.74 16.01
N THR A 130 28.54 9.97 16.44
CA THR A 130 29.13 10.23 17.76
C THR A 130 28.17 9.81 18.89
N ASN A 131 26.89 10.16 18.78
CA ASN A 131 25.87 9.79 19.75
C ASN A 131 25.67 8.26 19.82
N ARG A 132 25.64 7.59 18.67
CA ARG A 132 25.54 6.11 18.58
C ARG A 132 26.73 5.42 19.20
N ALA A 133 27.95 5.94 18.98
CA ALA A 133 29.16 5.43 19.61
C ALA A 133 29.07 5.57 21.14
N GLN A 134 28.62 6.73 21.64
CA GLN A 134 28.42 6.96 23.08
C GLN A 134 27.41 5.99 23.68
N VAL A 135 26.26 5.79 23.04
CA VAL A 135 25.22 4.87 23.53
C VAL A 135 25.70 3.41 23.48
N SER A 136 26.44 3.02 22.44
CA SER A 136 27.03 1.69 22.34
C SER A 136 28.04 1.41 23.45
N GLU A 137 28.85 2.42 23.80
CA GLU A 137 29.80 2.34 24.93
C GLU A 137 29.06 2.26 26.27
N ASN A 138 28.02 3.08 26.46
CA ASN A 138 27.18 3.03 27.66
C ASN A 138 26.52 1.66 27.84
N PHE A 139 26.03 1.05 26.75
CA PHE A 139 25.47 -0.30 26.77
C PHE A 139 26.52 -1.30 27.24
N ALA A 140 27.75 -1.21 26.70
CA ALA A 140 28.80 -2.13 27.07
C ALA A 140 29.29 -1.99 28.52
N ILE A 141 29.38 -0.76 29.01
CA ILE A 141 29.71 -0.48 30.41
C ILE A 141 28.60 -1.01 31.34
N ALA A 142 27.34 -0.76 30.99
CA ALA A 142 26.20 -1.18 31.82
C ALA A 142 26.08 -2.72 31.89
N MET A 143 26.29 -3.42 30.77
CA MET A 143 26.34 -4.88 30.72
C MET A 143 27.50 -5.46 31.53
N ALA A 144 28.69 -4.84 31.45
CA ALA A 144 29.84 -5.25 32.24
C ALA A 144 29.59 -5.07 33.75
N ALA A 145 28.95 -3.96 34.14
CA ALA A 145 28.55 -3.72 35.53
C ALA A 145 27.52 -4.75 36.03
N ALA A 146 26.66 -5.27 35.15
CA ALA A 146 25.71 -6.34 35.44
C ALA A 146 26.33 -7.76 35.39
N GLY A 147 27.66 -7.86 35.30
CA GLY A 147 28.39 -9.14 35.34
C GLY A 147 28.61 -9.81 33.98
N SER A 148 28.27 -9.15 32.86
CA SER A 148 28.46 -9.69 31.51
C SER A 148 29.61 -9.01 30.77
N SER A 149 30.74 -9.71 30.62
CA SER A 149 31.93 -9.23 29.91
C SER A 149 31.99 -9.60 28.42
N THR A 150 31.02 -10.41 27.96
CA THR A 150 30.82 -10.82 26.55
C THR A 150 29.32 -11.01 26.33
N PHE A 151 28.75 -10.56 25.20
CA PHE A 151 27.30 -10.67 25.00
C PHE A 151 26.91 -11.91 24.20
N THR A 152 25.71 -12.42 24.48
CA THR A 152 25.04 -13.40 23.62
C THR A 152 24.53 -12.74 22.33
N SER A 153 24.22 -13.53 21.30
CA SER A 153 23.64 -13.00 20.07
C SER A 153 22.34 -12.23 20.32
N ALA A 154 21.51 -12.67 21.28
CA ALA A 154 20.29 -11.97 21.67
C ALA A 154 20.56 -10.60 22.29
N GLN A 155 21.60 -10.49 23.13
CA GLN A 155 22.02 -9.24 23.75
C GLN A 155 22.64 -8.26 22.73
N TYR A 156 23.37 -8.76 21.73
CA TYR A 156 23.82 -7.93 20.60
C TYR A 156 22.64 -7.40 19.77
N SER A 157 21.64 -8.24 19.49
CA SER A 157 20.44 -7.81 18.76
C SER A 157 19.65 -6.74 19.53
N ALA A 158 19.48 -6.90 20.83
CA ALA A 158 18.75 -5.95 21.67
C ALA A 158 19.52 -4.62 21.85
N GLY A 159 20.83 -4.69 22.12
CA GLY A 159 21.67 -3.50 22.17
C GLY A 159 21.67 -2.75 20.84
N TRP A 160 21.68 -3.47 19.72
CA TRP A 160 21.57 -2.88 18.39
C TRP A 160 20.22 -2.18 18.19
N ALA A 161 19.11 -2.78 18.61
CA ALA A 161 17.79 -2.16 18.51
C ALA A 161 17.74 -0.80 19.23
N ILE A 162 18.34 -0.73 20.42
CA ILE A 162 18.43 0.51 21.20
C ILE A 162 19.32 1.55 20.49
N VAL A 163 20.54 1.16 20.09
CA VAL A 163 21.48 2.04 19.36
C VAL A 163 20.85 2.56 18.07
N ASN A 164 20.00 1.76 17.41
CA ASN A 164 19.39 2.13 16.16
C ASN A 164 18.39 3.29 16.28
N THR A 165 17.83 3.53 17.47
CA THR A 165 16.93 4.67 17.74
C THR A 165 17.67 6.01 17.87
N VAL A 166 19.00 5.98 17.97
CA VAL A 166 19.80 7.17 18.29
C VAL A 166 20.05 8.00 17.02
N THR A 167 19.76 9.30 17.14
CA THR A 167 19.91 10.32 16.10
C THR A 167 20.92 11.39 16.51
N ALA A 168 21.05 12.46 15.72
CA ALA A 168 21.87 13.63 16.08
C ALA A 168 21.34 14.39 17.33
N ASN A 169 20.08 14.19 17.70
CA ASN A 169 19.44 14.89 18.82
C ASN A 169 19.84 14.27 20.17
N ALA A 170 20.28 15.10 21.11
CA ALA A 170 20.63 14.68 22.48
C ALA A 170 19.48 13.98 23.22
N ALA A 171 18.21 14.33 22.94
CA ALA A 171 17.06 13.66 23.54
C ALA A 171 16.99 12.16 23.18
N SER A 172 17.42 11.79 21.97
CA SER A 172 17.46 10.39 21.55
C SER A 172 18.54 9.59 22.31
N VAL A 173 19.64 10.25 22.69
CA VAL A 173 20.68 9.64 23.56
C VAL A 173 20.13 9.38 24.95
N THR A 174 19.40 10.35 25.53
CA THR A 174 18.75 10.18 26.83
C THR A 174 17.73 9.03 26.81
N ALA A 175 16.87 8.99 25.78
CA ALA A 175 15.89 7.92 25.61
C ALA A 175 16.55 6.54 25.44
N ALA A 176 17.59 6.46 24.61
CA ALA A 176 18.33 5.22 24.42
C ALA A 176 19.02 4.78 25.71
N ASN A 177 19.67 5.68 26.47
CA ASN A 177 20.27 5.32 27.76
C ASN A 177 19.24 4.86 28.80
N ALA A 178 18.00 5.38 28.76
CA ALA A 178 16.90 4.87 29.56
C ALA A 178 16.52 3.43 29.15
N GLN A 179 16.42 3.16 27.84
CA GLN A 179 16.20 1.80 27.32
C GLN A 179 17.35 0.84 27.68
N ILE A 180 18.60 1.31 27.73
CA ILE A 180 19.74 0.51 28.21
C ILE A 180 19.54 0.14 29.69
N ALA A 181 19.13 1.11 30.51
CA ALA A 181 18.84 0.84 31.92
C ALA A 181 17.69 -0.17 32.08
N GLU A 182 16.62 -0.04 31.30
CA GLU A 182 15.52 -1.00 31.24
C GLU A 182 15.97 -2.39 30.76
N PHE A 183 16.84 -2.43 29.76
CA PHE A 183 17.37 -3.66 29.19
C PHE A 183 18.27 -4.41 30.18
N VAL A 184 19.21 -3.71 30.81
CA VAL A 184 20.10 -4.27 31.85
C VAL A 184 19.30 -4.68 33.08
N ALA A 185 18.17 -4.02 33.34
CA ALA A 185 17.22 -4.40 34.37
C ALA A 185 16.32 -5.60 33.97
N GLY A 186 16.40 -6.11 32.73
CA GLY A 186 15.71 -7.34 32.32
C GLY A 186 14.44 -7.17 31.47
N GLY A 187 14.18 -5.98 30.91
CA GLY A 187 13.13 -5.80 29.90
C GLY A 187 11.72 -6.06 30.45
N GLY A 188 11.35 -5.30 31.48
CA GLY A 188 10.09 -5.39 32.19
C GLY A 188 10.29 -4.93 33.61
N GLY A 189 10.54 -3.62 33.77
CA GLY A 189 10.71 -2.93 35.07
C GLY A 189 11.88 -3.34 35.93
N THR A 190 12.02 -2.64 37.04
CA THR A 190 12.93 -2.94 38.14
C THR A 190 12.50 -4.17 38.96
N GLY A 191 11.55 -4.97 38.46
CA GLY A 191 10.94 -6.11 39.12
C GLY A 191 11.60 -7.45 38.76
N THR A 192 11.01 -8.54 39.26
CA THR A 192 11.44 -9.92 39.04
C THR A 192 10.76 -10.53 37.82
N THR A 193 11.51 -11.30 37.02
CA THR A 193 10.95 -12.20 35.99
C THR A 193 10.61 -13.56 36.59
N PHE A 194 9.40 -14.03 36.32
CA PHE A 194 8.87 -15.32 36.76
C PHE A 194 8.63 -16.26 35.58
N THR A 195 8.69 -17.55 35.84
CA THR A 195 8.30 -18.61 34.89
C THR A 195 7.28 -19.53 35.53
N LEU A 196 6.15 -19.78 34.85
CA LEU A 196 5.19 -20.81 35.27
C LEU A 196 5.73 -22.20 34.88
N LEU A 197 5.73 -23.15 35.82
CA LEU A 197 6.40 -24.45 35.64
C LEU A 197 5.44 -25.62 35.45
N GLU A 198 4.32 -25.66 36.20
CA GLU A 198 3.35 -26.77 36.16
C GLU A 198 1.89 -26.27 36.20
N ASP A 199 0.94 -27.11 35.75
CA ASP A 199 -0.51 -26.84 35.84
C ASP A 199 -0.94 -26.47 37.27
N GLY A 200 -1.86 -25.51 37.37
CA GLY A 200 -2.29 -24.93 38.63
C GLY A 200 -1.22 -24.09 39.32
N ALA A 201 -0.28 -23.48 38.58
CA ALA A 201 0.69 -22.55 39.16
C ALA A 201 -0.02 -21.33 39.76
N VAL A 202 0.45 -20.88 40.92
CA VAL A 202 -0.11 -19.70 41.61
C VAL A 202 1.00 -18.68 41.80
N LEU A 203 0.80 -17.47 41.30
CA LEU A 203 1.73 -16.36 41.47
C LEU A 203 0.96 -15.07 41.79
N THR A 204 1.08 -14.63 43.03
CA THR A 204 0.47 -13.40 43.53
C THR A 204 1.45 -12.62 44.40
N GLY A 205 1.04 -11.47 44.93
CA GLY A 205 1.81 -10.73 45.94
C GLY A 205 1.96 -11.43 47.30
N SER A 206 1.30 -12.58 47.51
CA SER A 206 1.33 -13.31 48.79
C SER A 206 1.42 -14.83 48.68
N ALA A 207 1.27 -15.38 47.47
CA ALA A 207 1.36 -16.81 47.19
C ALA A 207 2.25 -17.07 45.97
N ASN A 208 3.13 -18.05 46.11
CA ASN A 208 3.98 -18.56 45.04
C ASN A 208 3.93 -20.09 45.14
N SER A 209 3.50 -20.76 44.08
CA SER A 209 3.64 -22.20 43.94
C SER A 209 3.80 -22.59 42.48
N LYS A 210 4.69 -23.56 42.21
CA LYS A 210 5.00 -24.07 40.86
C LYS A 210 5.45 -22.99 39.88
N VAL A 211 6.18 -22.00 40.37
CA VAL A 211 6.81 -20.95 39.57
C VAL A 211 8.28 -20.82 39.94
N SER A 212 9.09 -20.26 39.04
CA SER A 212 10.48 -19.90 39.29
C SER A 212 10.65 -18.38 39.19
N PRO A 213 11.39 -17.72 40.11
CA PRO A 213 12.01 -18.28 41.32
C PRO A 213 10.98 -18.67 42.40
N ALA A 214 11.23 -19.77 43.13
CA ALA A 214 10.26 -20.37 44.07
C ALA A 214 10.04 -19.57 45.37
N ASP A 215 10.78 -18.48 45.60
CA ASP A 215 10.74 -17.68 46.85
C ASP A 215 10.55 -16.18 46.60
N LYS A 216 10.01 -15.82 45.43
CA LYS A 216 9.75 -14.43 45.04
C LYS A 216 8.27 -14.25 44.76
N PHE A 217 7.76 -13.04 44.94
CA PHE A 217 6.35 -12.72 44.73
C PHE A 217 6.23 -11.58 43.71
N LEU A 218 5.08 -11.46 43.08
CA LEU A 218 4.78 -10.23 42.33
C LEU A 218 4.76 -9.05 43.31
N THR A 219 5.22 -7.90 42.84
CA THR A 219 5.41 -6.69 43.65
C THR A 219 4.81 -5.50 42.92
N ALA A 220 4.71 -4.34 43.58
CA ALA A 220 4.32 -3.09 42.91
C ALA A 220 5.47 -2.48 42.07
N SER A 221 6.24 -3.32 41.39
CA SER A 221 7.32 -2.95 40.48
C SER A 221 7.07 -3.72 39.20
N ASN A 222 7.28 -3.11 38.03
CA ASN A 222 6.98 -3.81 36.79
C ASN A 222 7.75 -5.14 36.74
N ASN A 223 6.99 -6.23 36.75
CA ASN A 223 7.37 -7.62 36.76
C ASN A 223 7.13 -8.23 35.38
N THR A 224 7.69 -9.41 35.15
CA THR A 224 7.41 -10.19 33.94
C THR A 224 7.05 -11.61 34.32
N VAL A 225 6.01 -12.18 33.71
CA VAL A 225 5.60 -13.57 33.90
C VAL A 225 5.66 -14.29 32.56
N GLN A 226 6.44 -15.37 32.49
CA GLN A 226 6.65 -16.15 31.28
C GLN A 226 6.00 -17.53 31.42
N ALA A 227 5.16 -17.89 30.46
CA ALA A 227 4.58 -19.21 30.33
C ALA A 227 4.89 -19.76 28.93
N LEU A 228 5.91 -20.62 28.84
CA LEU A 228 6.31 -21.30 27.60
C LEU A 228 5.19 -22.15 27.00
N THR A 229 4.28 -22.62 27.86
CA THR A 229 2.94 -23.08 27.50
C THR A 229 2.06 -22.62 28.64
N PHE A 230 0.91 -22.02 28.36
CA PHE A 230 0.01 -21.60 29.42
C PHE A 230 -0.59 -22.83 30.08
N LEU A 231 -0.39 -22.91 31.39
CA LEU A 231 -0.65 -24.10 32.19
C LEU A 231 -2.06 -23.98 32.77
N ASP A 232 -2.88 -25.01 32.58
CA ASP A 232 -4.31 -24.92 32.90
C ASP A 232 -4.54 -24.76 34.40
N GLY A 233 -5.59 -24.01 34.76
CA GLY A 233 -5.90 -23.67 36.16
C GLY A 233 -4.89 -22.77 36.87
N SER A 234 -3.90 -22.19 36.17
CA SER A 234 -2.96 -21.24 36.77
C SER A 234 -3.64 -19.93 37.17
N PHE A 235 -3.23 -19.36 38.30
CA PHE A 235 -3.70 -18.08 38.83
C PHE A 235 -2.56 -17.08 38.97
N VAL A 236 -2.66 -15.96 38.25
CA VAL A 236 -1.69 -14.86 38.30
C VAL A 236 -2.41 -13.59 38.71
N GLN A 237 -1.96 -12.95 39.80
CA GLN A 237 -2.55 -11.70 40.28
C GLN A 237 -1.45 -10.73 40.67
N ASP A 238 -1.34 -9.63 39.92
CA ASP A 238 -0.50 -8.51 40.32
C ASP A 238 -1.13 -7.77 41.53
N PRO A 239 -0.39 -7.56 42.64
CA PRO A 239 -0.87 -6.76 43.77
C PRO A 239 -1.03 -5.25 43.47
N SER A 240 -0.56 -4.75 42.33
CA SER A 240 -0.60 -3.35 41.92
C SER A 240 -1.39 -3.16 40.61
N THR A 241 -1.65 -1.91 40.23
CA THR A 241 -2.19 -1.52 38.90
C THR A 241 -1.49 -0.26 38.35
N SER A 242 -0.43 0.17 39.04
CA SER A 242 0.27 1.45 38.85
C SER A 242 1.60 1.31 38.12
N ASP A 243 2.04 0.07 37.94
CA ASP A 243 3.18 -0.43 37.22
C ASP A 243 2.75 -0.96 35.85
N ASN A 244 3.66 -1.67 35.18
CA ASN A 244 3.51 -2.15 33.82
C ASN A 244 3.90 -3.62 33.72
N ASP A 245 3.18 -4.48 34.43
CA ASP A 245 3.44 -5.91 34.41
C ASP A 245 3.14 -6.53 33.04
N VAL A 246 3.98 -7.48 32.64
CA VAL A 246 3.84 -8.19 31.36
C VAL A 246 3.75 -9.69 31.59
N LEU A 247 2.69 -10.31 31.07
CA LEU A 247 2.58 -11.77 30.99
C LEU A 247 2.70 -12.22 29.54
N THR A 248 3.66 -13.10 29.24
CA THR A 248 3.81 -13.74 27.93
C THR A 248 3.42 -15.21 28.01
N ALA A 249 2.52 -15.66 27.14
CA ALA A 249 1.93 -16.99 27.21
C ALA A 249 1.74 -17.63 25.83
N GLN A 250 2.33 -18.82 25.63
CA GLN A 250 2.00 -19.64 24.47
C GLN A 250 0.80 -20.54 24.75
N ILE A 251 -0.22 -20.52 23.90
CA ILE A 251 -1.41 -21.36 24.01
C ILE A 251 -1.28 -22.54 23.04
N VAL A 252 -1.42 -23.77 23.54
CA VAL A 252 -1.26 -25.01 22.73
C VAL A 252 -2.55 -25.83 22.64
N GLY A 253 -3.50 -25.61 23.56
CA GLY A 253 -4.80 -26.28 23.60
C GLY A 253 -5.89 -25.30 24.01
N ILE A 254 -6.91 -25.79 24.71
CA ILE A 254 -7.96 -24.95 25.28
C ILE A 254 -7.58 -24.63 26.72
N VAL A 255 -7.48 -23.34 27.06
CA VAL A 255 -7.13 -22.88 28.41
C VAL A 255 -8.09 -21.82 28.93
N THR A 256 -8.31 -21.82 30.23
CA THR A 256 -9.12 -20.79 30.92
C THR A 256 -8.25 -20.04 31.95
N PRO A 257 -7.43 -19.07 31.51
CA PRO A 257 -6.54 -18.32 32.40
C PRO A 257 -7.30 -17.57 33.49
N ASN A 258 -6.81 -17.62 34.72
CA ASN A 258 -7.27 -16.76 35.81
C ASN A 258 -6.21 -15.68 36.06
N ILE A 259 -6.43 -14.48 35.52
CA ILE A 259 -5.45 -13.39 35.54
C ILE A 259 -6.12 -12.11 36.04
N GLU A 260 -5.54 -11.47 37.04
CA GLU A 260 -6.02 -10.19 37.55
C GLU A 260 -4.89 -9.16 37.61
N ASN A 261 -5.22 -7.92 37.26
CA ASN A 261 -4.39 -6.71 37.35
C ASN A 261 -3.15 -6.65 36.43
N ILE A 262 -2.74 -7.73 35.76
CA ILE A 262 -1.61 -7.68 34.81
C ILE A 262 -1.90 -6.70 33.67
N GLU A 263 -1.07 -5.68 33.49
CA GLU A 263 -1.29 -4.63 32.49
C GLU A 263 -1.29 -5.13 31.06
N THR A 264 -0.29 -5.91 30.68
CA THR A 264 -0.09 -6.37 29.31
C THR A 264 -0.03 -7.88 29.27
N ILE A 265 -0.96 -8.48 28.53
CA ILE A 265 -0.99 -9.92 28.31
C ILE A 265 -0.69 -10.18 26.84
N GLN A 266 0.34 -10.99 26.57
CA GLN A 266 0.81 -11.35 25.24
C GLN A 266 0.60 -12.84 25.00
N PHE A 267 -0.33 -13.17 24.11
CA PHE A 267 -0.58 -14.53 23.69
C PHE A 267 0.20 -14.88 22.41
N SER A 268 0.64 -16.13 22.30
CA SER A 268 1.07 -16.75 21.05
C SER A 268 0.29 -18.05 20.86
N GLY A 269 -0.35 -18.24 19.72
CA GLY A 269 -1.15 -19.43 19.45
C GLY A 269 -0.37 -20.57 18.79
N ALA A 270 -0.82 -21.80 19.02
CA ALA A 270 -0.49 -22.96 18.20
C ALA A 270 -1.73 -23.38 17.40
N ALA A 271 -1.57 -24.28 16.42
CA ALA A 271 -2.69 -24.78 15.64
C ALA A 271 -3.82 -25.32 16.55
N ASN A 272 -5.04 -24.79 16.37
CA ASN A 272 -6.25 -25.09 17.17
C ASN A 272 -6.25 -24.60 18.63
N ALA A 273 -5.30 -23.74 19.02
CA ALA A 273 -5.29 -23.13 20.35
C ALA A 273 -6.55 -22.28 20.61
N GLU A 274 -7.07 -22.34 21.84
CA GLU A 274 -8.19 -21.54 22.30
C GLU A 274 -7.93 -20.99 23.72
N VAL A 275 -8.24 -19.71 23.92
CA VAL A 275 -8.14 -19.04 25.21
C VAL A 275 -9.47 -18.36 25.57
N LEU A 276 -9.95 -18.63 26.78
CA LEU A 276 -11.19 -18.04 27.31
C LEU A 276 -10.85 -16.83 28.20
N LEU A 277 -11.31 -15.63 27.84
CA LEU A 277 -10.96 -14.40 28.57
C LEU A 277 -11.89 -14.07 29.74
N GLN A 278 -12.92 -14.90 30.00
CA GLN A 278 -13.93 -14.67 31.05
C GLN A 278 -13.37 -14.43 32.46
N ASN A 279 -12.20 -14.98 32.78
CA ASN A 279 -11.57 -14.88 34.11
C ASN A 279 -10.34 -13.95 34.09
N ILE A 280 -10.18 -13.15 33.04
CA ILE A 280 -9.19 -12.08 33.00
C ILE A 280 -9.87 -10.77 33.42
N SER A 281 -9.24 -10.02 34.32
CA SER A 281 -9.74 -8.71 34.75
C SER A 281 -8.67 -7.63 34.79
N LYS A 282 -9.08 -6.41 34.39
CA LYS A 282 -8.29 -5.16 34.46
C LYS A 282 -7.00 -5.14 33.63
N ALA A 283 -6.84 -6.05 32.67
CA ALA A 283 -5.77 -5.94 31.69
C ALA A 283 -5.95 -4.65 30.86
N LYS A 284 -4.87 -3.89 30.68
CA LYS A 284 -4.85 -2.67 29.86
C LYS A 284 -4.71 -3.03 28.38
N GLN A 285 -3.95 -4.08 28.07
CA GLN A 285 -3.70 -4.55 26.71
C GLN A 285 -3.74 -6.08 26.66
N VAL A 286 -4.43 -6.61 25.65
CA VAL A 286 -4.44 -8.03 25.31
C VAL A 286 -3.94 -8.18 23.88
N GLN A 287 -2.73 -8.70 23.73
CA GLN A 287 -2.00 -8.77 22.48
C GLN A 287 -1.94 -10.21 21.97
N VAL A 288 -2.05 -10.39 20.66
CA VAL A 288 -1.71 -11.64 19.98
C VAL A 288 -0.46 -11.39 19.15
N VAL A 289 0.61 -12.09 19.53
CA VAL A 289 1.95 -11.84 19.00
C VAL A 289 2.20 -12.62 17.72
N LYS A 290 1.73 -13.86 17.66
CA LYS A 290 1.91 -14.80 16.53
C LYS A 290 1.04 -16.05 16.70
N GLY A 291 0.89 -16.78 15.61
CA GLY A 291 0.25 -18.09 15.54
C GLY A 291 -1.28 -18.02 15.57
N ASP A 292 -1.91 -19.11 15.12
CA ASP A 292 -3.36 -19.24 15.07
C ASP A 292 -3.95 -19.24 16.48
N LEU A 293 -4.98 -18.43 16.72
CA LEU A 293 -5.59 -18.35 18.05
C LEU A 293 -7.11 -18.14 17.97
N LYS A 294 -7.82 -18.98 18.71
CA LYS A 294 -9.24 -18.76 19.05
C LYS A 294 -9.33 -18.02 20.37
N ILE A 295 -10.07 -16.92 20.41
CA ILE A 295 -10.32 -16.16 21.63
C ILE A 295 -11.81 -16.17 21.90
N LYS A 296 -12.19 -16.65 23.08
CA LYS A 296 -13.58 -16.71 23.50
C LYS A 296 -13.90 -15.64 24.55
N ASP A 297 -15.06 -15.01 24.37
CA ASP A 297 -15.61 -13.93 25.21
C ASP A 297 -14.65 -12.73 25.31
N ALA A 298 -14.25 -12.23 24.13
CA ALA A 298 -13.29 -11.14 23.98
C ALA A 298 -13.91 -9.75 24.24
N ASN A 299 -15.23 -9.65 24.39
CA ASN A 299 -15.99 -8.40 24.45
C ASN A 299 -15.55 -7.35 25.50
N ASN A 300 -14.73 -7.72 26.48
CA ASN A 300 -14.23 -6.78 27.50
C ASN A 300 -12.88 -6.17 27.14
N TYR A 301 -12.24 -6.64 26.05
CA TYR A 301 -10.89 -6.27 25.66
C TYR A 301 -10.82 -5.98 24.17
N ALA A 302 -10.13 -4.91 23.79
CA ALA A 302 -9.66 -4.79 22.42
C ALA A 302 -8.48 -5.75 22.23
N ILE A 303 -8.55 -6.57 21.18
CA ILE A 303 -7.50 -7.52 20.84
C ILE A 303 -6.49 -6.83 19.93
N ASP A 304 -5.27 -6.66 20.42
CA ASP A 304 -4.17 -6.05 19.67
C ASP A 304 -3.43 -7.12 18.86
N LEU A 305 -3.63 -7.15 17.54
CA LEU A 305 -2.75 -7.89 16.64
C LEU A 305 -1.47 -7.06 16.48
N VAL A 306 -0.34 -7.60 16.92
CA VAL A 306 0.94 -6.87 16.93
C VAL A 306 1.53 -6.71 15.53
N ALA A 307 2.50 -5.81 15.39
CA ALA A 307 3.25 -5.63 14.15
C ALA A 307 3.88 -6.95 13.68
N GLY A 308 3.67 -7.31 12.42
CA GLY A 308 4.17 -8.55 11.82
C GLY A 308 3.27 -9.77 12.02
N TYR A 309 2.13 -9.66 12.70
CA TYR A 309 1.17 -10.77 12.80
C TYR A 309 0.71 -11.22 11.40
N ALA A 310 0.69 -12.54 11.17
CA ALA A 310 0.50 -13.13 9.84
C ALA A 310 -0.26 -14.48 9.89
N ASP A 311 -1.11 -14.67 10.90
CA ASP A 311 -1.77 -15.95 11.22
C ASP A 311 -3.29 -15.77 11.38
N ASP A 312 -4.01 -16.84 11.71
CA ASP A 312 -5.47 -16.82 11.81
C ASP A 312 -5.97 -16.43 13.22
N LEU A 313 -6.70 -15.33 13.34
CA LEU A 313 -7.47 -14.97 14.55
C LEU A 313 -8.93 -15.41 14.38
N THR A 314 -9.45 -16.18 15.33
CA THR A 314 -10.89 -16.47 15.42
C THR A 314 -11.46 -15.97 16.74
N LEU A 315 -12.51 -15.16 16.68
CA LEU A 315 -13.24 -14.70 17.85
C LEU A 315 -14.52 -15.52 18.03
N ILE A 316 -14.83 -15.89 19.27
CA ILE A 316 -16.06 -16.60 19.63
C ILE A 316 -16.75 -15.80 20.72
N GLU A 317 -17.89 -15.20 20.43
CA GLU A 317 -18.57 -14.34 21.40
C GLU A 317 -19.95 -14.89 21.76
N THR A 318 -20.12 -15.14 23.06
CA THR A 318 -21.37 -15.66 23.63
C THR A 318 -22.15 -14.58 24.38
N ALA A 319 -21.52 -13.46 24.75
CA ALA A 319 -22.17 -12.31 25.34
C ALA A 319 -23.02 -11.58 24.29
N LEU A 320 -24.25 -11.23 24.69
CA LEU A 320 -25.20 -10.54 23.81
C LEU A 320 -25.02 -9.02 23.89
N ASN A 321 -25.22 -8.34 22.77
CA ASN A 321 -25.18 -6.90 22.54
C ASN A 321 -23.81 -6.31 22.89
N LYS A 322 -22.76 -6.98 22.45
CA LYS A 322 -21.37 -6.67 22.76
C LYS A 322 -20.51 -6.75 21.52
N ASP A 323 -20.23 -5.58 20.95
CA ASP A 323 -19.31 -5.47 19.83
C ASP A 323 -17.89 -5.89 20.24
N LEU A 324 -17.19 -6.50 19.31
CA LEU A 324 -15.79 -6.89 19.44
C LEU A 324 -14.89 -5.81 18.83
N THR A 325 -13.65 -5.71 19.31
CA THR A 325 -12.67 -4.77 18.76
C THR A 325 -11.35 -5.49 18.52
N VAL A 326 -10.82 -5.38 17.30
CA VAL A 326 -9.49 -5.84 16.91
C VAL A 326 -8.69 -4.64 16.43
N ASN A 327 -7.57 -4.37 17.07
CA ASN A 327 -6.64 -3.34 16.64
C ASN A 327 -5.58 -3.95 15.74
N LEU A 328 -5.40 -3.39 14.55
CA LEU A 328 -4.39 -3.80 13.58
C LEU A 328 -3.16 -2.90 13.72
N ASN A 329 -2.10 -3.41 14.35
CA ASN A 329 -0.86 -2.65 14.61
C ASN A 329 0.24 -2.97 13.60
N GLY A 330 -0.13 -3.28 12.35
CA GLY A 330 0.82 -3.57 11.26
C GLY A 330 0.85 -5.05 10.91
N THR A 331 -0.33 -5.65 10.69
CA THR A 331 -0.44 -7.04 10.24
C THR A 331 0.12 -7.19 8.82
N THR A 332 0.57 -8.39 8.48
CA THR A 332 1.13 -8.69 7.16
C THR A 332 0.33 -9.79 6.46
N ALA A 333 0.62 -10.01 5.17
CA ALA A 333 0.00 -11.09 4.41
C ALA A 333 0.17 -12.43 5.14
N GLY A 334 -0.91 -13.19 5.24
CA GLY A 334 -1.06 -14.35 6.11
C GLY A 334 -2.18 -14.13 7.14
N ALA A 335 -2.34 -12.89 7.64
CA ALA A 335 -3.32 -12.59 8.68
C ALA A 335 -4.78 -12.70 8.19
N SER A 336 -5.63 -13.38 8.98
CA SER A 336 -7.07 -13.45 8.76
C SER A 336 -7.86 -13.24 10.05
N ILE A 337 -9.13 -12.84 9.93
CA ILE A 337 -10.02 -12.61 11.07
C ILE A 337 -11.37 -13.25 10.80
N ALA A 338 -11.75 -14.21 11.65
CA ALA A 338 -13.07 -14.81 11.68
C ALA A 338 -13.77 -14.49 13.01
N ALA A 339 -15.10 -14.38 12.99
CA ALA A 339 -15.88 -14.25 14.22
C ALA A 339 -17.16 -15.10 14.16
N ASN A 340 -17.38 -15.86 15.24
CA ASN A 340 -18.58 -16.65 15.50
C ASN A 340 -19.41 -15.97 16.60
N LEU A 341 -20.55 -15.39 16.23
CA LEU A 341 -21.34 -14.48 17.06
C LEU A 341 -22.73 -15.05 17.39
N PHE A 342 -23.09 -14.97 18.67
CA PHE A 342 -24.40 -15.43 19.12
C PHE A 342 -25.53 -14.43 18.80
N ASP A 343 -25.21 -13.18 18.47
CA ASP A 343 -26.16 -12.11 18.13
C ASP A 343 -25.60 -11.11 17.11
N LYS A 344 -26.33 -10.02 16.86
CA LYS A 344 -26.05 -9.03 15.81
C LYS A 344 -24.92 -8.04 16.15
N SER A 345 -24.09 -8.38 17.13
CA SER A 345 -22.93 -7.57 17.51
C SER A 345 -21.96 -7.42 16.34
N LYS A 346 -21.21 -6.33 16.31
CA LYS A 346 -20.26 -6.00 15.23
C LYS A 346 -18.84 -6.40 15.58
N VAL A 347 -17.98 -6.49 14.57
CA VAL A 347 -16.53 -6.58 14.75
C VAL A 347 -15.88 -5.30 14.23
N ASN A 348 -15.34 -4.51 15.15
CA ASN A 348 -14.63 -3.28 14.83
C ASN A 348 -13.16 -3.60 14.54
N LEU A 349 -12.70 -3.24 13.33
CA LEU A 349 -11.31 -3.30 12.91
C LEU A 349 -10.72 -1.88 13.01
N VAL A 350 -9.84 -1.66 13.97
CA VAL A 350 -9.22 -0.35 14.22
C VAL A 350 -7.79 -0.37 13.67
N VAL A 351 -7.55 0.28 12.55
CA VAL A 351 -6.27 0.28 11.84
C VAL A 351 -5.35 1.33 12.46
N LYS A 352 -4.34 0.88 13.22
CA LYS A 352 -3.39 1.74 13.95
C LYS A 352 -2.02 1.86 13.29
N ALA A 353 -1.68 0.91 12.41
CA ALA A 353 -0.53 0.95 11.51
C ALA A 353 -0.92 0.33 10.16
N ASP A 354 -0.18 0.66 9.09
CA ASP A 354 -0.44 0.11 7.76
C ASP A 354 -0.48 -1.42 7.81
N SER A 355 -1.61 -1.99 7.44
CA SER A 355 -1.94 -3.40 7.71
C SER A 355 -2.44 -4.10 6.46
N VAL A 356 -2.09 -5.39 6.36
CA VAL A 356 -2.60 -6.30 5.33
C VAL A 356 -3.34 -7.43 6.02
N LEU A 357 -4.56 -7.69 5.55
CA LEU A 357 -5.31 -8.90 5.86
C LEU A 357 -5.40 -9.72 4.58
N SER A 358 -4.87 -10.93 4.63
CA SER A 358 -4.91 -11.87 3.53
C SER A 358 -4.65 -13.26 4.05
N ASN A 359 -5.64 -14.15 4.00
CA ASN A 359 -5.45 -15.51 4.51
C ASN A 359 -4.32 -16.21 3.74
N ALA A 360 -3.43 -16.88 4.47
CA ALA A 360 -2.35 -17.70 3.87
C ALA A 360 -2.91 -18.82 2.99
N ASP A 361 -4.03 -19.43 3.40
CA ASP A 361 -4.81 -20.37 2.59
C ASP A 361 -5.89 -19.61 1.80
N LYS A 362 -5.64 -19.42 0.51
CA LYS A 362 -6.55 -18.71 -0.40
C LYS A 362 -7.90 -19.44 -0.64
N THR A 363 -8.07 -20.66 -0.13
CA THR A 363 -9.36 -21.36 -0.14
C THR A 363 -10.27 -20.96 1.03
N LEU A 364 -9.69 -20.37 2.07
CA LEU A 364 -10.38 -19.89 3.26
C LEU A 364 -10.72 -18.40 3.17
N ASP A 365 -11.59 -17.97 4.07
CA ASP A 365 -11.98 -16.57 4.21
C ASP A 365 -10.84 -15.77 4.88
N THR A 366 -10.56 -14.59 4.33
CA THR A 366 -9.72 -13.57 4.97
C THR A 366 -10.51 -12.82 6.04
N LEU A 367 -11.78 -12.58 5.78
CA LEU A 367 -12.74 -12.02 6.73
C LEU A 367 -14.01 -12.87 6.74
N PHE A 368 -14.43 -13.31 7.92
CA PHE A 368 -15.61 -14.16 8.08
C PHE A 368 -16.45 -13.73 9.28
N LEU A 369 -17.76 -13.60 9.07
CA LEU A 369 -18.78 -13.47 10.12
C LEU A 369 -19.82 -14.54 9.91
N ASP A 370 -20.17 -15.34 10.93
CA ASP A 370 -21.21 -16.39 10.85
C ASP A 370 -22.65 -15.87 10.98
N LYS A 371 -22.81 -14.59 11.28
CA LYS A 371 -24.08 -14.04 11.79
C LYS A 371 -24.72 -13.01 10.87
N ALA A 372 -26.00 -13.25 10.58
CA ALA A 372 -26.90 -12.31 9.92
C ALA A 372 -27.06 -11.01 10.73
N GLU A 373 -27.20 -9.89 10.04
CA GLU A 373 -27.30 -8.53 10.59
C GLU A 373 -26.07 -8.06 11.44
N SER A 374 -24.90 -8.68 11.25
CA SER A 374 -23.60 -8.28 11.83
C SER A 374 -22.65 -7.72 10.78
N ASN A 375 -21.78 -6.78 11.19
CA ASN A 375 -20.90 -6.06 10.27
C ASN A 375 -19.43 -6.12 10.71
N PHE A 376 -18.54 -6.07 9.73
CA PHE A 376 -17.20 -5.54 9.95
C PHE A 376 -17.25 -4.03 9.82
N VAL A 377 -16.77 -3.31 10.84
CA VAL A 377 -16.67 -1.84 10.83
C VAL A 377 -15.20 -1.46 10.88
N ILE A 378 -14.72 -0.74 9.87
CA ILE A 378 -13.32 -0.35 9.72
C ILE A 378 -13.17 1.12 10.14
N THR A 379 -12.21 1.39 11.01
CA THR A 379 -11.86 2.74 11.48
C THR A 379 -10.34 2.89 11.61
N GLY A 380 -9.87 4.11 11.87
CA GLY A 380 -8.43 4.41 11.98
C GLY A 380 -7.93 5.29 10.84
N ASP A 381 -6.65 5.66 10.93
CA ASP A 381 -6.01 6.67 10.07
C ASP A 381 -4.86 6.12 9.21
N LYS A 382 -4.65 4.80 9.26
CA LYS A 382 -3.59 4.10 8.52
C LYS A 382 -4.18 3.22 7.44
N ASN A 383 -3.38 2.83 6.46
CA ASN A 383 -3.88 2.14 5.28
C ASN A 383 -4.21 0.68 5.58
N LEU A 384 -5.25 0.17 4.95
CA LEU A 384 -5.67 -1.22 5.07
C LEU A 384 -5.79 -1.86 3.69
N THR A 385 -5.07 -2.96 3.48
CA THR A 385 -5.30 -3.85 2.34
C THR A 385 -6.01 -5.10 2.80
N ILE A 386 -7.14 -5.44 2.16
CA ILE A 386 -7.84 -6.71 2.33
C ILE A 386 -7.74 -7.46 1.01
N ASP A 387 -7.05 -8.59 1.00
CA ASP A 387 -6.87 -9.43 -0.19
C ASP A 387 -7.32 -10.86 0.09
N GLY A 388 -8.47 -11.24 -0.45
CA GLY A 388 -8.96 -12.60 -0.38
C GLY A 388 -10.48 -12.70 -0.25
N LYS A 389 -10.95 -13.92 0.05
CA LYS A 389 -12.37 -14.23 0.15
C LYS A 389 -12.97 -13.57 1.40
N ILE A 390 -14.15 -12.96 1.26
CA ILE A 390 -14.90 -12.37 2.36
C ILE A 390 -16.27 -13.02 2.44
N THR A 391 -16.72 -13.41 3.63
CA THR A 391 -18.08 -13.90 3.87
C THR A 391 -18.75 -13.10 4.98
N VAL A 392 -19.79 -12.36 4.63
CA VAL A 392 -20.71 -11.66 5.53
C VAL A 392 -22.15 -11.94 5.05
N PHE A 393 -23.00 -12.51 5.90
CA PHE A 393 -24.29 -13.09 5.47
C PHE A 393 -25.38 -12.05 5.20
N ASP A 394 -26.11 -12.13 4.10
CA ASP A 394 -27.33 -11.33 3.81
C ASP A 394 -27.16 -9.83 3.51
N GLY A 395 -28.26 -9.24 3.02
CA GLY A 395 -28.30 -7.89 2.47
C GLY A 395 -28.32 -6.74 3.45
N THR A 396 -28.29 -7.00 4.76
CA THR A 396 -28.10 -5.95 5.78
C THR A 396 -26.65 -5.85 6.22
N ASN A 397 -25.91 -6.93 6.02
CA ASN A 397 -24.53 -7.06 6.39
C ASN A 397 -23.60 -6.31 5.44
N ARG A 398 -22.55 -5.72 6.02
CA ARG A 398 -21.61 -4.87 5.28
C ARG A 398 -20.19 -5.02 5.76
N LEU A 399 -19.29 -4.80 4.81
CA LEU A 399 -17.96 -4.27 5.09
C LEU A 399 -18.08 -2.74 5.11
N ASP A 400 -18.04 -2.14 6.30
CA ASP A 400 -18.34 -0.72 6.50
C ASP A 400 -17.08 0.06 6.88
N ALA A 401 -16.53 0.83 5.94
CA ALA A 401 -15.41 1.73 6.21
C ALA A 401 -15.83 3.20 6.30
N THR A 402 -17.12 3.53 6.51
CA THR A 402 -17.65 4.91 6.46
C THR A 402 -16.81 5.92 7.26
N ASP A 403 -16.32 5.52 8.43
CA ASP A 403 -15.54 6.38 9.32
C ASP A 403 -14.02 6.28 9.17
N PHE A 404 -13.54 5.40 8.30
CA PHE A 404 -12.14 5.17 8.03
C PHE A 404 -11.50 6.37 7.31
N THR A 405 -10.38 6.84 7.83
CA THR A 405 -9.61 7.97 7.25
C THR A 405 -8.26 7.52 6.71
N GLY A 406 -7.95 6.23 6.70
CA GLY A 406 -6.88 5.65 5.90
C GLY A 406 -7.36 5.33 4.49
N LYS A 407 -6.46 4.89 3.60
CA LYS A 407 -6.85 4.32 2.30
C LYS A 407 -7.23 2.86 2.46
N LEU A 408 -8.39 2.46 1.94
CA LEU A 408 -8.83 1.07 1.81
C LEU A 408 -8.47 0.54 0.42
N THR A 409 -7.77 -0.59 0.38
CA THR A 409 -7.56 -1.38 -0.83
C THR A 409 -8.21 -2.74 -0.64
N LEU A 410 -9.29 -3.01 -1.39
CA LEU A 410 -10.02 -4.27 -1.34
C LEU A 410 -9.83 -5.05 -2.64
N ASN A 411 -9.18 -6.22 -2.55
CA ASN A 411 -9.12 -7.21 -3.63
C ASN A 411 -10.03 -8.38 -3.26
N LEU A 412 -11.25 -8.38 -3.82
CA LEU A 412 -12.28 -9.32 -3.42
C LEU A 412 -12.04 -10.69 -4.06
N GLY A 413 -11.78 -11.70 -3.24
CA GLY A 413 -11.49 -13.07 -3.67
C GLY A 413 -12.70 -13.80 -4.26
N LYS A 414 -12.41 -14.82 -5.06
CA LYS A 414 -13.40 -15.73 -5.67
C LYS A 414 -14.30 -16.38 -4.61
N GLY A 415 -15.59 -16.51 -4.91
CA GLY A 415 -16.57 -17.10 -4.00
C GLY A 415 -16.89 -16.28 -2.74
N SER A 416 -16.52 -14.99 -2.72
CA SER A 416 -16.93 -14.07 -1.66
C SER A 416 -18.45 -13.92 -1.61
N LYS A 417 -18.97 -13.71 -0.41
CA LYS A 417 -20.39 -13.45 -0.13
C LYS A 417 -20.46 -12.16 0.68
N VAL A 418 -20.66 -11.05 0.00
CA VAL A 418 -20.83 -9.73 0.59
C VAL A 418 -21.85 -8.98 -0.25
N GLU A 419 -22.87 -8.41 0.39
CA GLU A 419 -23.93 -7.69 -0.33
C GLU A 419 -23.75 -6.17 -0.28
N GLN A 420 -22.98 -5.65 0.68
CA GLN A 420 -22.69 -4.23 0.81
C GLN A 420 -21.21 -3.97 1.13
N ILE A 421 -20.61 -3.05 0.38
CA ILE A 421 -19.25 -2.55 0.58
C ILE A 421 -19.33 -1.03 0.65
N VAL A 422 -18.82 -0.45 1.73
CA VAL A 422 -18.75 1.01 1.90
C VAL A 422 -17.30 1.41 2.11
N GLY A 423 -16.81 2.31 1.27
CA GLY A 423 -15.49 2.95 1.37
C GLY A 423 -15.40 3.98 2.49
N GLY A 424 -14.17 4.43 2.72
CA GLY A 424 -13.79 5.44 3.68
C GLY A 424 -13.82 6.85 3.12
N LYS A 425 -13.01 7.70 3.74
CA LYS A 425 -12.97 9.16 3.46
C LYS A 425 -11.89 9.58 2.48
N ASN A 426 -11.04 8.65 2.04
CA ASN A 426 -9.94 8.89 1.11
C ASN A 426 -10.14 8.07 -0.16
N ASP A 427 -9.28 8.32 -1.15
CA ASP A 427 -9.22 7.60 -2.44
C ASP A 427 -9.00 6.09 -2.27
N ASP A 428 -10.09 5.33 -2.28
CA ASP A 428 -10.11 3.89 -2.09
C ASP A 428 -10.01 3.13 -3.42
N THR A 429 -9.72 1.84 -3.31
CA THR A 429 -9.58 0.97 -4.48
C THR A 429 -10.28 -0.35 -4.23
N PHE A 430 -11.22 -0.69 -5.12
CA PHE A 430 -12.00 -1.92 -5.10
C PHE A 430 -11.72 -2.74 -6.36
N THR A 431 -11.18 -3.94 -6.21
CA THR A 431 -10.89 -4.87 -7.32
C THR A 431 -11.78 -6.10 -7.18
N LEU A 432 -12.76 -6.23 -8.06
CA LEU A 432 -13.74 -7.32 -8.13
C LEU A 432 -13.61 -8.02 -9.48
N THR A 433 -12.48 -8.69 -9.67
CA THR A 433 -12.10 -9.35 -10.94
C THR A 433 -11.82 -10.84 -10.79
N ALA A 434 -11.98 -11.40 -9.59
CA ALA A 434 -11.65 -12.81 -9.34
C ALA A 434 -12.59 -13.77 -10.08
N GLU A 435 -13.82 -13.33 -10.35
CA GLU A 435 -14.78 -13.99 -11.24
C GLU A 435 -15.52 -12.94 -12.09
N PRO A 436 -15.97 -13.27 -13.30
CA PRO A 436 -16.78 -12.33 -14.08
C PRO A 436 -18.13 -12.09 -13.40
N ASP A 437 -18.63 -10.86 -13.49
CA ASP A 437 -19.87 -10.37 -12.89
C ASP A 437 -19.85 -10.37 -11.34
N GLN A 438 -18.67 -10.40 -10.72
CA GLN A 438 -18.54 -10.43 -9.25
C GLN A 438 -19.15 -9.20 -8.55
N ILE A 439 -19.24 -8.05 -9.23
CA ILE A 439 -19.92 -6.84 -8.72
C ILE A 439 -21.45 -6.96 -8.75
N ASP A 440 -22.02 -7.87 -9.56
CA ASP A 440 -23.47 -7.96 -9.75
C ASP A 440 -24.18 -8.29 -8.44
N GLY A 441 -25.14 -7.45 -8.06
CA GLY A 441 -25.89 -7.55 -6.81
C GLY A 441 -25.25 -6.86 -5.60
N ILE A 442 -23.95 -6.54 -5.62
CA ILE A 442 -23.23 -5.87 -4.53
C ILE A 442 -23.56 -4.37 -4.55
N ALA A 443 -24.06 -3.84 -3.43
CA ALA A 443 -24.17 -2.40 -3.23
C ALA A 443 -22.80 -1.84 -2.81
N LEU A 444 -22.16 -1.11 -3.73
CA LEU A 444 -20.85 -0.52 -3.50
C LEU A 444 -20.98 1.00 -3.46
N ASN A 445 -20.53 1.59 -2.36
CA ASN A 445 -20.43 3.03 -2.18
C ASN A 445 -18.97 3.40 -1.90
N GLY A 446 -18.31 4.14 -2.80
CA GLY A 446 -16.93 4.59 -2.56
C GLY A 446 -16.82 5.63 -1.44
N ASN A 447 -17.92 6.32 -1.17
CA ASN A 447 -18.09 7.35 -0.14
C ASN A 447 -17.37 8.66 -0.50
N ASN A 448 -16.31 9.03 0.19
CA ASN A 448 -15.61 10.30 -0.03
C ASN A 448 -14.20 10.00 -0.56
N GLY A 449 -13.73 10.79 -1.51
CA GLY A 449 -12.42 10.58 -2.14
C GLY A 449 -12.58 10.50 -3.65
N ASN A 450 -11.50 10.15 -4.34
CA ASN A 450 -11.54 9.71 -5.73
C ASN A 450 -11.40 8.19 -5.76
N ASP A 451 -12.53 7.50 -5.79
CA ASP A 451 -12.58 6.06 -5.65
C ASP A 451 -12.44 5.35 -7.00
N THR A 452 -11.77 4.20 -6.98
CA THR A 452 -11.55 3.38 -8.18
C THR A 452 -12.16 1.99 -8.01
N LEU A 453 -13.04 1.61 -8.93
CA LEU A 453 -13.59 0.27 -9.05
C LEU A 453 -13.03 -0.43 -10.30
N THR A 454 -12.35 -1.57 -10.12
CA THR A 454 -11.91 -2.43 -11.21
C THR A 454 -12.75 -3.71 -11.26
N VAL A 455 -13.39 -3.98 -12.40
CA VAL A 455 -14.36 -5.09 -12.55
C VAL A 455 -14.16 -5.89 -13.83
N THR A 456 -14.62 -7.13 -13.83
CA THR A 456 -14.82 -7.93 -15.05
C THR A 456 -16.31 -8.19 -15.20
N VAL A 457 -16.94 -7.64 -16.25
CA VAL A 457 -18.40 -7.76 -16.48
C VAL A 457 -18.66 -8.36 -17.85
N LYS A 458 -19.60 -9.30 -17.95
CA LYS A 458 -20.04 -9.90 -19.23
C LYS A 458 -21.19 -9.07 -19.83
N ALA A 459 -22.11 -9.72 -20.55
CA ALA A 459 -23.33 -9.10 -21.07
C ALA A 459 -24.40 -8.94 -19.96
N THR A 460 -24.01 -8.37 -18.81
CA THR A 460 -24.87 -8.19 -17.63
C THR A 460 -25.20 -6.71 -17.48
N THR A 461 -26.42 -6.32 -17.86
CA THR A 461 -26.82 -4.90 -17.90
C THR A 461 -27.00 -4.26 -16.52
N THR A 462 -27.14 -5.06 -15.46
CA THR A 462 -27.44 -4.59 -14.09
C THR A 462 -26.21 -4.50 -13.18
N ALA A 463 -25.02 -4.85 -13.69
CA ALA A 463 -23.83 -5.04 -12.87
C ALA A 463 -23.43 -3.80 -12.04
N LEU A 464 -23.77 -2.59 -12.52
CA LEU A 464 -23.44 -1.32 -11.86
C LEU A 464 -24.65 -0.65 -11.16
N ASP A 465 -25.82 -1.30 -11.14
CA ASP A 465 -27.07 -0.69 -10.67
C ASP A 465 -27.04 -0.16 -9.22
N LYS A 466 -26.13 -0.72 -8.40
CA LYS A 466 -25.98 -0.38 -6.99
C LYS A 466 -24.60 0.23 -6.67
N VAL A 467 -23.88 0.68 -7.68
CA VAL A 467 -22.62 1.40 -7.51
C VAL A 467 -22.91 2.88 -7.38
N THR A 468 -22.32 3.55 -6.38
CA THR A 468 -22.49 4.98 -6.10
C THR A 468 -21.19 5.58 -5.60
N ASN A 469 -20.99 6.89 -5.81
CA ASN A 469 -19.82 7.64 -5.34
C ASN A 469 -18.49 6.94 -5.70
N VAL A 470 -18.32 6.64 -6.99
CA VAL A 470 -17.07 6.12 -7.54
C VAL A 470 -16.72 6.97 -8.75
N GLU A 471 -15.51 7.51 -8.79
CA GLU A 471 -15.07 8.45 -9.82
C GLU A 471 -14.45 7.73 -11.02
N THR A 472 -13.90 6.53 -10.81
CA THR A 472 -13.25 5.74 -11.87
C THR A 472 -13.71 4.30 -11.88
N ILE A 473 -14.21 3.83 -13.02
CA ILE A 473 -14.48 2.42 -13.29
C ILE A 473 -13.54 1.91 -14.38
N ILE A 474 -12.75 0.88 -14.06
CA ILE A 474 -11.86 0.19 -14.98
C ILE A 474 -12.44 -1.18 -15.30
N PHE A 475 -12.75 -1.40 -16.57
CA PHE A 475 -13.18 -2.70 -17.07
C PHE A 475 -11.98 -3.54 -17.49
N LYS A 476 -11.93 -4.77 -16.98
CA LYS A 476 -11.04 -5.83 -17.46
C LYS A 476 -11.77 -6.76 -18.40
N GLU A 477 -11.07 -7.18 -19.46
CA GLU A 477 -11.64 -8.00 -20.54
C GLU A 477 -12.24 -9.30 -19.99
N ALA A 478 -13.53 -9.52 -20.26
CA ALA A 478 -14.24 -10.74 -19.92
C ALA A 478 -14.15 -11.78 -21.06
N PRO A 479 -14.55 -13.05 -20.85
CA PRO A 479 -14.56 -14.06 -21.91
C PRO A 479 -15.53 -13.77 -23.07
N THR A 480 -16.51 -12.89 -22.85
CA THR A 480 -17.55 -12.48 -23.82
C THR A 480 -17.57 -10.97 -23.92
N ASP A 481 -18.26 -10.43 -24.94
CA ASP A 481 -18.49 -9.00 -25.04
C ASP A 481 -19.21 -8.46 -23.79
N THR A 482 -18.92 -7.20 -23.46
CA THR A 482 -19.43 -6.53 -22.27
C THR A 482 -20.54 -5.58 -22.68
N THR A 483 -21.68 -5.67 -22.00
CA THR A 483 -22.79 -4.73 -22.18
C THR A 483 -23.18 -4.13 -20.84
N ILE A 484 -23.15 -2.80 -20.76
CA ILE A 484 -23.50 -2.01 -19.59
C ILE A 484 -24.64 -1.06 -19.95
N THR A 485 -25.64 -0.98 -19.08
CA THR A 485 -26.63 0.09 -19.08
C THR A 485 -26.59 0.75 -17.73
N THR A 486 -26.36 2.06 -17.68
CA THR A 486 -26.27 2.78 -16.42
C THR A 486 -27.65 3.10 -15.85
N LYS A 487 -27.68 3.50 -14.58
CA LYS A 487 -28.81 4.20 -13.96
C LYS A 487 -28.36 5.60 -13.57
N ASP A 488 -29.32 6.53 -13.47
CA ASP A 488 -29.12 7.91 -12.99
C ASP A 488 -28.52 8.01 -11.57
N THR A 489 -28.47 6.90 -10.83
CA THR A 489 -27.84 6.85 -9.50
C THR A 489 -26.35 6.59 -9.56
N LEU A 490 -25.79 6.21 -10.71
CA LEU A 490 -24.39 5.82 -10.84
C LEU A 490 -23.45 7.01 -10.68
N VAL A 491 -23.80 8.16 -11.29
CA VAL A 491 -22.99 9.38 -11.25
C VAL A 491 -23.69 10.42 -10.39
N ALA A 492 -22.98 10.99 -9.43
CA ALA A 492 -23.54 12.07 -8.62
C ALA A 492 -23.79 13.33 -9.46
N SER A 493 -24.77 14.14 -9.06
CA SER A 493 -25.14 15.34 -9.80
C SER A 493 -23.97 16.32 -9.97
N GLY A 494 -23.70 16.68 -11.22
CA GLY A 494 -22.58 17.54 -11.61
C GLY A 494 -21.20 16.88 -11.55
N ALA A 495 -21.11 15.61 -11.17
CA ALA A 495 -19.86 14.86 -11.18
C ALA A 495 -19.56 14.29 -12.57
N THR A 496 -18.33 13.78 -12.75
CA THR A 496 -17.92 13.08 -13.96
C THR A 496 -17.37 11.70 -13.60
N LEU A 497 -17.94 10.65 -14.19
CA LEU A 497 -17.43 9.29 -14.07
C LEU A 497 -16.44 9.00 -15.20
N THR A 498 -15.23 8.59 -14.84
CA THR A 498 -14.27 8.03 -15.81
C THR A 498 -14.52 6.54 -15.99
N VAL A 499 -14.71 6.13 -17.24
CA VAL A 499 -14.91 4.75 -17.65
C VAL A 499 -13.77 4.35 -18.58
N ASP A 500 -13.01 3.32 -18.20
CA ASP A 500 -11.84 2.85 -18.95
C ASP A 500 -11.97 1.36 -19.31
N ALA A 501 -12.17 1.08 -20.59
CA ALA A 501 -12.13 -0.26 -21.17
C ALA A 501 -10.95 -0.44 -22.15
N SER A 502 -9.93 0.42 -22.08
CA SER A 502 -8.74 0.37 -22.96
C SER A 502 -7.97 -0.95 -22.89
N SER A 503 -8.21 -1.76 -21.85
CA SER A 503 -7.62 -3.09 -21.71
C SER A 503 -8.24 -4.15 -22.65
N PHE A 504 -9.35 -3.84 -23.32
CA PHE A 504 -10.02 -4.76 -24.24
C PHE A 504 -9.27 -4.82 -25.57
N THR A 505 -8.84 -6.03 -25.94
CA THR A 505 -8.08 -6.31 -27.17
C THR A 505 -8.83 -7.23 -28.12
N THR A 506 -9.75 -8.05 -27.61
CA THR A 506 -10.49 -9.06 -28.38
C THR A 506 -12.00 -9.03 -28.17
N LYS A 507 -12.50 -8.10 -27.38
CA LYS A 507 -13.91 -7.97 -27.00
C LYS A 507 -14.42 -6.56 -27.24
N ILE A 508 -15.72 -6.46 -27.42
CA ILE A 508 -16.43 -5.21 -27.65
C ILE A 508 -17.06 -4.74 -26.34
N LEU A 509 -17.00 -3.43 -26.11
CA LEU A 509 -17.80 -2.71 -25.12
C LEU A 509 -19.03 -2.11 -25.80
N THR A 510 -20.20 -2.45 -25.28
CA THR A 510 -21.43 -1.68 -25.48
C THR A 510 -21.76 -0.96 -24.17
N PHE A 511 -21.58 0.35 -24.13
CA PHE A 511 -21.90 1.18 -22.97
C PHE A 511 -23.08 2.10 -23.30
N ASP A 512 -24.15 1.99 -22.52
CA ASP A 512 -25.36 2.81 -22.66
C ASP A 512 -25.56 3.68 -21.42
N GLY A 513 -25.12 4.94 -21.51
CA GLY A 513 -25.25 5.97 -20.48
C GLY A 513 -26.56 6.76 -20.51
N THR A 514 -27.50 6.43 -21.41
CA THR A 514 -28.66 7.29 -21.75
C THR A 514 -29.62 7.59 -20.59
N LEU A 515 -29.56 6.82 -19.50
CA LEU A 515 -30.38 7.05 -18.31
C LEU A 515 -29.76 8.03 -17.31
N GLU A 516 -28.50 8.46 -17.51
CA GLU A 516 -27.84 9.46 -16.68
C GLU A 516 -28.24 10.88 -17.14
N THR A 517 -28.88 11.62 -16.24
CA THR A 517 -29.51 12.91 -16.57
C THR A 517 -28.77 14.12 -16.00
N ASN A 518 -27.87 13.91 -15.03
CA ASN A 518 -27.35 14.97 -14.19
C ASN A 518 -25.84 14.90 -13.89
N GLY A 519 -25.19 13.77 -14.15
CA GLY A 519 -23.74 13.60 -14.23
C GLY A 519 -23.22 13.49 -15.67
N SER A 520 -21.90 13.56 -15.83
CA SER A 520 -21.17 13.40 -17.10
C SER A 520 -20.32 12.14 -17.11
N PHE A 521 -19.90 11.69 -18.29
CA PHE A 521 -19.01 10.57 -18.51
C PHE A 521 -17.74 10.98 -19.27
N LYS A 522 -16.64 10.32 -18.92
CA LYS A 522 -15.43 10.25 -19.75
C LYS A 522 -15.17 8.79 -20.08
N ILE A 523 -15.53 8.36 -21.29
CA ILE A 523 -15.53 6.95 -21.69
C ILE A 523 -14.39 6.68 -22.67
N THR A 524 -13.60 5.65 -22.39
CA THR A 524 -12.59 5.09 -23.30
C THR A 524 -12.92 3.64 -23.63
N GLY A 525 -13.14 3.34 -24.91
CA GLY A 525 -13.33 2.00 -25.44
C GLY A 525 -12.03 1.20 -25.58
N GLY A 526 -12.18 -0.01 -26.11
CA GLY A 526 -11.13 -0.98 -26.39
C GLY A 526 -10.58 -0.91 -27.81
N ALA A 527 -9.99 -2.01 -28.28
CA ALA A 527 -9.35 -2.09 -29.60
C ALA A 527 -10.30 -2.43 -30.76
N LEU A 528 -11.52 -2.90 -30.47
CA LEU A 528 -12.50 -3.35 -31.46
C LEU A 528 -13.58 -2.29 -31.71
N ALA A 529 -14.62 -2.63 -32.46
CA ALA A 529 -15.69 -1.72 -32.85
C ALA A 529 -16.69 -1.54 -31.69
N ASP A 530 -16.47 -0.51 -30.88
CA ASP A 530 -17.27 -0.27 -29.67
C ASP A 530 -18.52 0.58 -29.95
N VAL A 531 -19.50 0.47 -29.05
CA VAL A 531 -20.72 1.29 -29.07
C VAL A 531 -20.81 2.03 -27.75
N LEU A 532 -20.58 3.34 -27.78
CA LEU A 532 -20.54 4.20 -26.60
C LEU A 532 -21.63 5.27 -26.71
N LYS A 533 -22.53 5.30 -25.72
CA LYS A 533 -23.51 6.37 -25.56
C LYS A 533 -23.28 7.09 -24.25
N GLY A 534 -23.19 8.41 -24.32
CA GLY A 534 -23.20 9.31 -23.17
C GLY A 534 -24.57 9.41 -22.47
N GLY A 535 -24.72 10.40 -21.60
CA GLY A 535 -25.94 10.81 -20.93
C GLY A 535 -26.43 12.20 -21.39
N GLU A 536 -27.15 12.92 -20.54
CA GLU A 536 -27.76 14.23 -20.90
C GLU A 536 -26.86 15.45 -20.55
N LYS A 537 -25.59 15.21 -20.23
CA LYS A 537 -24.61 16.24 -19.88
C LYS A 537 -23.37 16.11 -20.76
N ASN A 538 -22.49 17.10 -20.67
CA ASN A 538 -21.29 17.18 -21.49
C ASN A 538 -20.39 15.96 -21.26
N ASP A 539 -20.32 15.07 -22.25
CA ASP A 539 -19.57 13.84 -22.18
C ASP A 539 -18.28 13.91 -23.02
N THR A 540 -17.34 13.03 -22.73
CA THR A 540 -16.13 12.83 -23.54
C THR A 540 -16.03 11.37 -23.92
N LEU A 541 -16.12 11.08 -25.22
CA LEU A 541 -16.18 9.73 -25.76
C LEU A 541 -14.96 9.46 -26.65
N THR A 542 -14.18 8.45 -26.27
CA THR A 542 -13.02 7.97 -27.03
C THR A 542 -13.26 6.52 -27.41
N GLY A 543 -13.45 6.23 -28.70
CA GLY A 543 -13.76 4.86 -29.15
C GLY A 543 -12.60 3.86 -28.99
N GLY A 544 -11.34 4.32 -29.07
CA GLY A 544 -10.18 3.44 -28.98
C GLY A 544 -9.72 2.94 -30.36
N GLY A 545 -9.59 1.63 -30.57
CA GLY A 545 -9.32 1.01 -31.88
C GLY A 545 -10.59 0.91 -32.74
N GLY A 546 -10.64 -0.02 -33.70
CA GLY A 546 -11.89 -0.36 -34.41
C GLY A 546 -12.68 0.75 -35.12
N THR A 547 -13.86 0.38 -35.64
CA THR A 547 -14.86 1.30 -36.21
C THR A 547 -15.96 1.55 -35.19
N ASP A 548 -15.85 2.61 -34.41
CA ASP A 548 -16.71 2.84 -33.25
C ASP A 548 -17.98 3.59 -33.61
N GLN A 549 -19.02 3.41 -32.80
CA GLN A 549 -20.24 4.22 -32.83
C GLN A 549 -20.36 5.02 -31.54
N LEU A 550 -20.28 6.34 -31.66
CA LEU A 550 -20.37 7.27 -30.54
C LEU A 550 -21.66 8.07 -30.62
N THR A 551 -22.34 8.24 -29.49
CA THR A 551 -23.56 9.05 -29.35
C THR A 551 -23.43 9.88 -28.09
N GLY A 552 -23.48 11.21 -28.22
CA GLY A 552 -23.35 12.12 -27.07
C GLY A 552 -24.65 12.24 -26.27
N ASN A 553 -25.77 12.28 -26.98
CA ASN A 553 -27.13 12.63 -26.54
C ASN A 553 -27.31 14.12 -26.24
N GLY A 554 -27.28 14.51 -24.97
CA GLY A 554 -27.58 15.85 -24.49
C GLY A 554 -26.33 16.54 -23.96
N GLY A 555 -26.29 17.88 -23.97
CA GLY A 555 -25.09 18.63 -23.57
C GLY A 555 -24.12 18.85 -24.72
N ASN A 556 -22.98 19.47 -24.40
CA ASN A 556 -21.91 19.77 -25.36
C ASN A 556 -20.85 18.67 -25.28
N ASP A 557 -20.87 17.75 -26.24
CA ASP A 557 -20.06 16.54 -26.16
C ASP A 557 -18.74 16.65 -26.90
N GLN A 558 -17.75 15.90 -26.44
CA GLN A 558 -16.44 15.77 -27.08
C GLN A 558 -16.25 14.36 -27.64
N PHE A 559 -16.19 14.26 -28.96
CA PHE A 559 -15.84 13.04 -29.67
C PHE A 559 -14.35 13.03 -29.97
N VAL A 560 -13.59 12.25 -29.20
CA VAL A 560 -12.12 12.21 -29.30
C VAL A 560 -11.70 11.31 -30.45
N LEU A 561 -11.06 11.91 -31.44
CA LEU A 561 -10.46 11.25 -32.58
C LEU A 561 -8.95 11.16 -32.35
N ASN A 562 -8.49 9.96 -32.03
CA ASN A 562 -7.12 9.70 -31.59
C ASN A 562 -6.38 8.67 -32.48
N LYS A 563 -6.84 8.49 -33.73
CA LYS A 563 -6.26 7.54 -34.67
C LYS A 563 -6.32 8.04 -36.11
N ALA A 564 -5.27 7.74 -36.86
CA ALA A 564 -5.16 7.96 -38.31
C ALA A 564 -5.05 6.61 -39.05
N ILE A 565 -6.08 5.76 -38.91
CA ILE A 565 -6.13 4.42 -39.51
C ILE A 565 -7.38 4.33 -40.40
N ALA A 566 -7.18 4.10 -41.70
CA ALA A 566 -8.26 4.16 -42.69
C ALA A 566 -9.43 3.17 -42.46
N THR A 567 -9.19 2.08 -41.74
CA THR A 567 -10.20 1.04 -41.42
C THR A 567 -10.82 1.22 -40.03
N SER A 568 -10.58 2.36 -39.38
CA SER A 568 -10.98 2.62 -37.99
C SER A 568 -11.63 4.00 -37.87
N ALA A 569 -12.49 4.35 -38.83
CA ALA A 569 -13.22 5.60 -38.73
C ALA A 569 -14.28 5.53 -37.62
N VAL A 570 -14.48 6.65 -36.91
CA VAL A 570 -15.52 6.79 -35.89
C VAL A 570 -16.83 7.23 -36.54
N THR A 571 -17.95 6.60 -36.20
CA THR A 571 -19.29 7.06 -36.57
C THR A 571 -19.91 7.83 -35.41
N VAL A 572 -20.08 9.15 -35.56
CA VAL A 572 -20.83 9.99 -34.63
C VAL A 572 -22.29 10.04 -35.05
N LYS A 573 -23.19 9.62 -34.16
CA LYS A 573 -24.61 9.41 -34.48
C LYS A 573 -25.47 10.66 -34.41
N ASP A 574 -25.09 11.64 -33.61
CA ASP A 574 -26.01 12.72 -33.22
C ASP A 574 -25.35 14.09 -33.07
N PHE A 575 -24.20 14.33 -33.70
CA PHE A 575 -23.47 15.59 -33.64
C PHE A 575 -24.38 16.81 -33.91
N LYS A 576 -24.38 17.79 -33.01
CA LYS A 576 -25.14 19.04 -33.12
C LYS A 576 -24.26 20.28 -32.95
N THR A 577 -24.80 21.40 -33.41
CA THR A 577 -24.17 22.74 -33.34
C THR A 577 -25.12 23.75 -32.71
N ASP A 578 -26.03 23.28 -31.84
CA ASP A 578 -27.05 24.09 -31.19
C ASP A 578 -26.48 24.73 -29.92
N ALA A 579 -26.98 25.89 -29.50
CA ALA A 579 -26.38 26.67 -28.39
C ALA A 579 -26.20 25.93 -27.04
N ASN A 580 -26.99 24.88 -26.78
CA ASN A 580 -26.93 24.05 -25.55
C ASN A 580 -26.59 22.57 -25.84
N ASN A 581 -26.22 22.28 -27.08
CA ASN A 581 -25.77 20.98 -27.55
C ASN A 581 -24.84 21.24 -28.76
N ASN A 582 -23.72 21.88 -28.45
CA ASN A 582 -22.71 22.31 -29.40
C ASN A 582 -21.51 21.40 -29.27
N ASP A 583 -21.52 20.34 -30.06
CA ASP A 583 -20.56 19.26 -29.98
C ASP A 583 -19.22 19.63 -30.61
N ILE A 584 -18.21 18.86 -30.24
CA ILE A 584 -16.83 19.09 -30.59
C ILE A 584 -16.19 17.81 -31.12
N PHE A 585 -15.57 17.90 -32.30
CA PHE A 585 -14.56 16.94 -32.71
C PHE A 585 -13.23 17.29 -32.02
N ALA A 586 -12.82 16.45 -31.07
CA ALA A 586 -11.57 16.61 -30.33
C ALA A 586 -10.45 15.81 -31.03
N LEU A 587 -9.54 16.51 -31.71
CA LEU A 587 -8.50 15.92 -32.53
C LEU A 587 -7.22 15.75 -31.68
N SER A 588 -6.76 14.52 -31.45
CA SER A 588 -5.52 14.30 -30.69
C SER A 588 -4.30 14.74 -31.50
N ASN A 589 -3.52 15.67 -30.95
CA ASN A 589 -2.28 16.14 -31.57
C ASN A 589 -1.31 14.97 -31.81
N ALA A 590 -1.21 14.05 -30.86
CA ALA A 590 -0.30 12.90 -30.94
C ALA A 590 -0.67 11.92 -32.08
N ALA A 591 -1.94 11.85 -32.47
CA ALA A 591 -2.41 10.94 -33.49
C ALA A 591 -2.20 11.43 -34.93
N PHE A 592 -2.04 12.75 -35.13
CA PHE A 592 -2.08 13.38 -36.44
C PHE A 592 -0.83 14.20 -36.71
N ALA A 593 0.06 13.70 -37.59
CA ALA A 593 1.30 14.38 -37.91
C ALA A 593 1.04 15.77 -38.52
N GLY A 594 1.66 16.80 -37.94
CA GLY A 594 1.49 18.19 -38.36
C GLY A 594 0.19 18.85 -37.90
N ALA A 595 -0.59 18.22 -37.01
CA ALA A 595 -1.73 18.86 -36.38
C ALA A 595 -1.31 20.11 -35.58
N PRO A 596 -2.20 21.10 -35.41
CA PRO A 596 -1.94 22.28 -34.59
C PRO A 596 -1.60 21.91 -33.15
N ALA A 597 -0.91 22.79 -32.44
CA ALA A 597 -0.62 22.59 -31.02
C ALA A 597 -1.92 22.52 -30.18
N VAL A 598 -1.87 21.80 -29.05
CA VAL A 598 -2.97 21.75 -28.07
C VAL A 598 -3.35 23.17 -27.64
N GLY A 599 -4.64 23.48 -27.66
CA GLY A 599 -5.17 24.81 -27.35
C GLY A 599 -5.06 25.87 -28.47
N ALA A 600 -4.57 25.50 -29.66
CA ALA A 600 -4.55 26.41 -30.80
C ALA A 600 -5.97 26.82 -31.22
N THR A 601 -6.17 28.12 -31.49
CA THR A 601 -7.44 28.59 -32.06
C THR A 601 -7.55 28.10 -33.50
N LEU A 602 -8.61 27.32 -33.77
CA LEU A 602 -8.90 26.77 -35.09
C LEU A 602 -9.79 27.70 -35.89
N THR A 603 -9.51 27.81 -37.19
CA THR A 603 -10.33 28.59 -38.13
C THR A 603 -10.97 27.64 -39.12
N VAL A 604 -12.29 27.67 -39.19
CA VAL A 604 -13.08 26.87 -40.14
C VAL A 604 -13.38 27.72 -41.38
N SER A 605 -13.14 27.17 -42.58
CA SER A 605 -13.36 27.89 -43.85
C SER A 605 -13.69 26.94 -45.01
N ALA A 606 -14.36 27.46 -46.03
CA ALA A 606 -14.45 26.78 -47.33
C ALA A 606 -13.08 26.79 -48.03
N VAL A 607 -12.88 25.94 -49.05
CA VAL A 607 -11.59 25.90 -49.78
C VAL A 607 -11.30 27.25 -50.43
N ALA A 608 -12.34 27.88 -50.99
CA ALA A 608 -12.25 29.23 -51.52
C ALA A 608 -12.08 30.25 -50.38
N GLY A 609 -10.87 30.81 -50.25
CA GLY A 609 -10.54 31.82 -49.24
C GLY A 609 -9.89 31.27 -47.97
N ALA A 610 -9.64 29.96 -47.90
CA ALA A 610 -8.89 29.36 -46.81
C ALA A 610 -7.44 29.87 -46.74
N THR A 611 -6.93 30.03 -45.52
CA THR A 611 -5.51 30.32 -45.28
C THR A 611 -4.72 29.02 -45.29
N ASN A 612 -3.53 29.00 -45.89
CA ASN A 612 -2.65 27.83 -45.87
C ASN A 612 -1.93 27.68 -44.51
N SER A 613 -2.67 27.26 -43.48
CA SER A 613 -2.21 27.13 -42.09
C SER A 613 -2.67 25.80 -41.49
N ALA A 614 -1.88 25.23 -40.57
CA ALA A 614 -2.27 24.05 -39.81
C ALA A 614 -3.54 24.27 -38.99
N ASN A 615 -3.77 25.50 -38.51
CA ASN A 615 -4.94 25.86 -37.72
C ASN A 615 -6.24 25.95 -38.56
N THR A 616 -6.14 25.80 -39.89
CA THR A 616 -7.32 25.83 -40.76
C THR A 616 -7.93 24.44 -40.86
N ILE A 617 -9.25 24.37 -40.68
CA ILE A 617 -10.08 23.19 -40.94
C ILE A 617 -10.95 23.54 -42.16
N LEU A 618 -10.87 22.73 -43.22
CA LEU A 618 -11.70 22.95 -44.41
C LEU A 618 -13.08 22.34 -44.19
N VAL A 619 -14.13 23.04 -44.62
CA VAL A 619 -15.50 22.52 -44.63
C VAL A 619 -16.10 22.87 -45.99
N ASP A 620 -16.24 21.89 -46.87
CA ASP A 620 -16.71 22.11 -48.24
C ASP A 620 -17.31 20.83 -48.84
N ASN A 621 -17.75 20.86 -50.10
CA ASN A 621 -18.18 19.67 -50.83
C ASN A 621 -16.99 18.85 -51.35
N THR A 622 -17.25 17.58 -51.71
CA THR A 622 -16.23 16.64 -52.23
C THR A 622 -15.39 17.21 -53.36
N GLY A 623 -16.01 17.90 -54.33
CA GLY A 623 -15.32 18.43 -55.50
C GLY A 623 -14.33 19.53 -55.12
N ASN A 624 -14.72 20.42 -54.22
CA ASN A 624 -13.86 21.50 -53.74
C ASN A 624 -12.71 20.98 -52.87
N LEU A 625 -12.97 20.03 -51.97
CA LEU A 625 -11.93 19.42 -51.14
C LEU A 625 -10.89 18.69 -51.98
N ALA A 626 -11.32 17.86 -52.95
CA ALA A 626 -10.40 17.14 -53.85
C ALA A 626 -9.56 18.07 -54.74
N GLY A 627 -9.98 19.34 -54.90
CA GLY A 627 -9.24 20.38 -55.61
C GLY A 627 -8.37 21.26 -54.70
N ALA A 628 -8.37 21.04 -53.38
CA ALA A 628 -7.55 21.80 -52.45
C ALA A 628 -6.05 21.54 -52.71
N ASN A 629 -5.24 22.59 -52.59
CA ASN A 629 -3.79 22.51 -52.68
C ASN A 629 -3.18 23.43 -51.61
N LEU A 630 -3.38 23.06 -50.35
CA LEU A 630 -3.03 23.84 -49.18
C LEU A 630 -2.12 23.01 -48.27
N SER A 631 -0.82 23.00 -48.60
CA SER A 631 0.18 22.10 -48.01
C SER A 631 0.32 22.09 -46.48
N ASN A 632 -0.20 23.10 -45.79
CA ASN A 632 -0.14 23.20 -44.33
C ASN A 632 -1.45 22.81 -43.64
N VAL A 633 -2.54 22.63 -44.39
CA VAL A 633 -3.83 22.22 -43.85
C VAL A 633 -3.85 20.71 -43.62
N ARG A 634 -4.44 20.25 -42.51
CA ARG A 634 -4.43 18.83 -42.12
C ARG A 634 -5.80 18.18 -42.04
N PHE A 635 -6.87 18.96 -41.90
CA PHE A 635 -8.19 18.43 -41.68
C PHE A 635 -9.22 19.07 -42.61
N GLY A 636 -10.15 18.24 -43.09
CA GLY A 636 -11.18 18.64 -44.04
C GLY A 636 -12.46 17.84 -43.83
N TYR A 637 -13.58 18.53 -43.69
CA TYR A 637 -14.91 17.95 -43.56
C TYR A 637 -15.68 18.08 -44.88
N ASP A 638 -16.02 16.94 -45.47
CA ASP A 638 -16.81 16.82 -46.67
C ASP A 638 -18.31 16.82 -46.35
N THR A 639 -18.95 17.94 -46.69
CA THR A 639 -20.39 18.19 -46.50
C THR A 639 -21.31 17.38 -47.42
N THR A 640 -20.80 16.78 -48.50
CA THR A 640 -21.61 15.96 -49.42
C THR A 640 -21.82 14.55 -48.88
N ILE A 641 -20.83 14.01 -48.17
CA ILE A 641 -20.84 12.64 -47.63
C ILE A 641 -20.77 12.58 -46.10
N ASN A 642 -20.73 13.74 -45.43
CA ASN A 642 -20.64 13.90 -43.97
C ASN A 642 -19.42 13.22 -43.34
N LYS A 643 -18.25 13.44 -43.93
CA LYS A 643 -17.01 12.76 -43.50
C LYS A 643 -15.89 13.74 -43.18
N LEU A 644 -15.22 13.52 -42.06
CA LEU A 644 -14.02 14.24 -41.63
C LEU A 644 -12.78 13.44 -42.00
N PHE A 645 -11.85 14.09 -42.68
CA PHE A 645 -10.60 13.51 -43.13
C PHE A 645 -9.40 14.18 -42.46
N TYR A 646 -8.39 13.38 -42.20
CA TYR A 646 -7.02 13.82 -41.99
C TYR A 646 -6.22 13.64 -43.28
N ASP A 647 -5.41 14.63 -43.64
CA ASP A 647 -4.47 14.53 -44.75
C ASP A 647 -3.11 15.14 -44.37
N ALA A 648 -2.04 14.36 -44.56
CA ALA A 648 -0.70 14.79 -44.24
C ALA A 648 -0.16 15.84 -45.23
N ASP A 649 -0.59 15.81 -46.49
CA ASP A 649 -0.08 16.69 -47.55
C ASP A 649 -0.99 17.87 -47.89
N GLY A 650 -2.23 17.87 -47.38
CA GLY A 650 -3.20 18.95 -47.53
C GLY A 650 -3.89 19.04 -48.90
N ASN A 651 -3.83 18.00 -49.73
CA ASN A 651 -4.46 17.95 -51.05
C ASN A 651 -5.84 17.25 -51.07
N PHE A 652 -6.23 16.61 -49.96
CA PHE A 652 -7.48 15.87 -49.74
C PHE A 652 -7.84 14.90 -50.89
N GLY A 653 -6.82 14.27 -51.46
CA GLY A 653 -6.92 13.31 -52.54
C GLY A 653 -6.95 11.86 -52.05
N ALA A 654 -6.40 10.94 -52.85
CA ALA A 654 -6.38 9.50 -52.54
C ALA A 654 -5.56 9.12 -51.29
N GLY A 655 -4.71 10.03 -50.78
CA GLY A 655 -3.91 9.84 -49.56
C GLY A 655 -4.62 10.25 -48.26
N SER A 656 -5.81 10.84 -48.36
CA SER A 656 -6.58 11.25 -47.18
C SER A 656 -7.09 10.04 -46.39
N ILE A 657 -7.09 10.17 -45.07
CA ILE A 657 -7.53 9.16 -44.12
C ILE A 657 -8.85 9.61 -43.54
N LEU A 658 -9.88 8.79 -43.71
CA LEU A 658 -11.16 8.99 -43.03
C LEU A 658 -10.98 8.78 -41.52
N ILE A 659 -11.32 9.79 -40.72
CA ILE A 659 -11.19 9.72 -39.25
C ILE A 659 -12.53 9.74 -38.54
N ALA A 660 -13.55 10.40 -39.10
CA ALA A 660 -14.91 10.34 -38.58
C ALA A 660 -15.98 10.51 -39.67
N GLU A 661 -17.17 9.99 -39.41
CA GLU A 661 -18.39 10.23 -40.16
C GLU A 661 -19.47 10.75 -39.21
N SER A 662 -20.26 11.72 -39.66
CA SER A 662 -21.44 12.20 -38.93
C SER A 662 -22.71 11.69 -39.60
N THR A 663 -23.66 11.20 -38.81
CA THR A 663 -24.99 10.85 -39.33
C THR A 663 -25.82 12.10 -39.66
N ASN A 664 -25.56 13.21 -38.95
CA ASN A 664 -26.17 14.51 -39.23
C ASN A 664 -25.40 15.25 -40.32
N ALA A 665 -26.14 15.98 -41.17
CA ALA A 665 -25.54 16.87 -42.16
C ALA A 665 -24.97 18.12 -41.50
N LEU A 666 -23.65 18.31 -41.60
CA LEU A 666 -22.95 19.46 -41.01
C LEU A 666 -22.42 20.37 -42.12
N THR A 667 -22.68 21.68 -42.00
CA THR A 667 -22.24 22.68 -42.98
C THR A 667 -21.90 24.00 -42.26
N LEU A 668 -21.13 24.87 -42.92
CA LEU A 668 -20.87 26.23 -42.43
C LEU A 668 -22.17 27.02 -42.17
N ALA A 669 -23.13 26.93 -43.09
CA ALA A 669 -24.43 27.60 -42.97
C ALA A 669 -25.29 26.99 -41.86
N GLY A 670 -25.07 25.70 -41.55
CA GLY A 670 -25.72 24.98 -40.46
C GLY A 670 -25.10 25.24 -39.08
N GLY A 671 -24.08 26.08 -38.97
CA GLY A 671 -23.47 26.47 -37.69
C GLY A 671 -22.12 25.80 -37.39
N LEU A 672 -21.63 24.90 -38.25
CA LEU A 672 -20.31 24.29 -38.06
C LEU A 672 -19.22 25.36 -38.14
N SER A 673 -18.49 25.54 -37.04
CA SER A 673 -17.53 26.63 -36.86
C SER A 673 -16.27 26.17 -36.11
N GLY A 674 -15.32 27.08 -35.90
CA GLY A 674 -14.11 26.78 -35.11
C GLY A 674 -14.39 26.34 -33.67
N GLY A 675 -15.57 26.64 -33.12
CA GLY A 675 -16.00 26.18 -31.80
C GLY A 675 -16.39 24.70 -31.74
N ASN A 676 -16.48 24.03 -32.89
CA ASN A 676 -16.83 22.60 -32.99
C ASN A 676 -15.61 21.70 -33.20
N PHE A 677 -14.41 22.28 -33.11
CA PHE A 677 -13.16 21.56 -33.23
C PHE A 677 -12.22 22.01 -32.12
N THR A 678 -11.48 21.07 -31.54
CA THR A 678 -10.41 21.37 -30.61
C THR A 678 -9.24 20.42 -30.81
N ILE A 679 -8.05 20.84 -30.41
CA ILE A 679 -6.89 19.95 -30.34
C ILE A 679 -6.69 19.51 -28.89
N VAL A 680 -6.64 18.20 -28.67
CA VAL A 680 -6.34 17.57 -27.38
C VAL A 680 -4.98 16.89 -27.40
N ALA A 681 -4.44 16.58 -26.22
CA ALA A 681 -3.13 15.94 -26.06
C ALA A 681 -3.08 14.52 -26.67
#